data_AF-A0AAD9U6U8-F1
#
_entry.id   AF-A0AAD9U6U8-F1
#
_cell.length_a   1.000
_cell.length_b   1.000
_cell.length_c   1.000
_cell.angle_alpha   90.00
_cell.angle_beta   90.00
_cell.angle_gamma   90.00
#
_symmetry.space_group_name_H-M   'P 1'
#
loop_
_entity.id
_entity.type
_entity.pdbx_description
1 polymer ?
#
loop_
_entity_poly.entity_id
_entity_poly.type
_entity_poly.pdbx_seq_one_letter_code
_entity_poly.pdbx_strand_id
1 'polypeptide(L)'
;MLSGARRCCVSFFFVLVWWVTGCFGEDPYVFFDWTLSYITTSPLGVNQKVIGINGQFPGPILNVTTNWNVVVNVKNELDEPVLLTWNGIQHRKNSWQDGVLGTNCPIPAGWNWTYQFQVKDQIGSFFYFPSLDFQRAAGGYGGIIINNRDVIPLPFAMPDNDITIFIGDWYAKSHKKIRKDVENGIDLGVPDGILINGFGPYRYDTTSVPGGIAYQTINVEPGKTYRFRVHNVGISTSLNFRIQNHNLLLVETEGSYTVQQNYTNMDIHVGQSYSFLVTMDQNASGDYYIVASSRFVNSSGWDKATGVAILHYTNSLGPASGPLPDPPNAFDTYFSMNQARSIRLNVSAGAARPNPQGSFKYGDITVTEVYVLLNRPPELIDGKWRTTLNGISYLPPSTPLKLAQQFNILGVYKLDFPYRLMNRHPKVDTSLINGTYKGFIEIIFQNNDTAVQSYHMDGYAFFVVGMDFGVWTENSRGTYNKWDGVARSTIQVFPGAWTAILVYLDNAGIWNLRTENLDSWYLGQEVYVSVVNPETDKSEPSVPDNSIYCGLLSSFQRDQAHRFMFSSAPSVSSASKTVLSALVIAFFSCCSWDGVRCDKDTGHVVGLNLSRSCLHGSINSTSTLFRLVHLQWLSLSWNNFTGSTIPSEINNLSKLSHLDLSSSVFSGQIPSEILELSHLEYLDLSENFDVQGKTLNQLGALDLSYNNLSGALPPCFGNSSYNLVLLGLQGNNFDGSIPETFVTGPNLKMIDLSHNKLQGKIPKSLANCTSLEFLNLGYNQITDIFPSWLEILPELKVLILTSNRFHGVITDPKRDFNFSKLQIIHLSHNLFMGELPSKYFHCWNSMKLVNGSELTYMENTLYPSSFFVSAYFDFASYAYAFVMNNRDIELAYGKISNKLTGISLSGNKFTGEIPASISNLRARQFVE
;
A
#
# COMPACT_ATOMS: atom_id res chain seq x y z
N MET A 1 38.05 -18.26 -21.67
CA MET A 1 38.06 -19.12 -22.87
C MET A 1 37.38 -18.39 -24.01
N LEU A 2 38.09 -18.10 -25.10
CA LEU A 2 37.55 -18.10 -26.46
C LEU A 2 38.69 -18.50 -27.39
N SER A 3 38.66 -19.75 -27.86
CA SER A 3 39.10 -20.15 -29.20
C SER A 3 38.49 -21.55 -29.43
N GLY A 4 38.00 -21.94 -30.59
CA GLY A 4 37.68 -21.21 -31.80
C GLY A 4 36.34 -21.74 -32.31
N ALA A 5 35.62 -20.87 -32.99
CA ALA A 5 34.34 -21.12 -33.63
C ALA A 5 34.29 -22.49 -34.32
N ARG A 6 33.37 -23.36 -33.88
CA ARG A 6 32.59 -24.34 -34.69
C ARG A 6 31.89 -25.47 -33.91
N ARG A 7 32.04 -25.61 -32.60
CA ARG A 7 31.37 -26.68 -31.83
C ARG A 7 30.26 -26.25 -30.86
N CYS A 8 29.81 -25.00 -30.92
CA CYS A 8 28.82 -24.45 -29.98
C CYS A 8 27.34 -24.60 -30.38
N CYS A 9 27.01 -25.32 -31.46
CA CYS A 9 25.60 -25.44 -31.86
C CYS A 9 24.83 -26.57 -31.17
N VAL A 10 25.47 -27.44 -30.38
CA VAL A 10 24.78 -28.62 -29.81
C VAL A 10 24.69 -28.62 -28.28
N SER A 11 25.61 -27.98 -27.56
CA SER A 11 25.50 -27.88 -26.08
C SER A 11 24.72 -26.65 -25.57
N PHE A 12 24.36 -25.71 -26.44
CA PHE A 12 23.59 -24.52 -26.05
C PHE A 12 22.09 -24.80 -25.89
N PHE A 13 21.60 -25.97 -26.31
CA PHE A 13 20.18 -26.31 -26.23
C PHE A 13 19.74 -26.79 -24.84
N PHE A 14 20.66 -27.27 -24.00
CA PHE A 14 20.33 -27.76 -22.66
C PHE A 14 20.54 -26.75 -21.52
N VAL A 15 21.27 -25.66 -21.76
CA VAL A 15 21.48 -24.61 -20.74
C VAL A 15 20.51 -23.44 -20.92
N LEU A 16 19.99 -23.21 -22.14
CA LEU A 16 19.09 -22.08 -22.41
C LEU A 16 17.62 -22.32 -21.96
N VAL A 17 17.24 -23.55 -21.62
CA VAL A 17 15.94 -23.83 -20.97
C VAL A 17 15.94 -23.44 -19.48
N TRP A 18 17.11 -23.09 -18.93
CA TRP A 18 17.23 -22.65 -17.53
C TRP A 18 17.47 -21.14 -17.35
N TRP A 19 17.63 -20.36 -18.43
CA TRP A 19 17.99 -18.93 -18.34
C TRP A 19 17.15 -18.02 -19.25
N VAL A 20 15.90 -18.39 -19.53
CA VAL A 20 14.90 -17.47 -20.10
C VAL A 20 13.63 -17.53 -19.24
N THR A 21 13.71 -16.94 -18.05
CA THR A 21 12.53 -16.37 -17.39
C THR A 21 12.60 -14.87 -17.67
N GLY A 22 11.81 -14.39 -18.63
CA GLY A 22 11.62 -12.96 -18.83
C GLY A 22 11.13 -12.35 -17.51
N CYS A 23 11.89 -11.39 -16.97
CA CYS A 23 11.48 -10.67 -15.77
C CYS A 23 10.67 -9.45 -16.25
N PHE A 24 9.35 -9.52 -16.10
CA PHE A 24 8.50 -8.34 -16.21
C PHE A 24 8.87 -7.40 -15.06
N GLY A 25 9.09 -6.11 -15.33
CA GLY A 25 9.32 -5.07 -14.31
C GLY A 25 8.07 -4.71 -13.50
N GLU A 26 7.12 -5.63 -13.44
CA GLU A 26 5.86 -5.51 -12.74
C GLU A 26 5.92 -6.40 -11.50
N ASP A 27 5.27 -6.01 -10.40
CA ASP A 27 5.17 -6.91 -9.25
C ASP A 27 4.59 -8.27 -9.71
N PRO A 28 5.05 -9.42 -9.17
CA PRO A 28 4.70 -10.72 -9.72
C PRO A 28 3.19 -10.95 -9.78
N TYR A 29 2.75 -11.63 -10.84
CA TYR A 29 1.35 -12.00 -11.02
C TYR A 29 1.08 -13.43 -10.56
N VAL A 30 -0.07 -13.62 -9.92
CA VAL A 30 -0.68 -14.93 -9.71
C VAL A 30 -2.05 -14.98 -10.39
N PHE A 31 -2.28 -16.07 -11.11
CA PHE A 31 -3.48 -16.28 -11.89
C PHE A 31 -4.27 -17.46 -11.33
N PHE A 32 -5.57 -17.26 -11.17
CA PHE A 32 -6.50 -18.28 -10.72
C PHE A 32 -7.72 -18.32 -11.65
N ASP A 33 -8.07 -19.52 -12.10
CA ASP A 33 -9.32 -19.77 -12.82
C ASP A 33 -10.27 -20.53 -11.89
N TRP A 34 -11.37 -19.88 -11.53
CA TRP A 34 -12.37 -20.40 -10.59
C TRP A 34 -13.71 -20.60 -11.28
N THR A 35 -14.22 -21.83 -11.22
CA THR A 35 -15.57 -22.17 -11.65
C THR A 35 -16.45 -22.37 -10.43
N LEU A 36 -17.43 -21.49 -10.25
CA LEU A 36 -18.42 -21.56 -9.19
C LEU A 36 -19.60 -22.40 -9.68
N SER A 37 -19.84 -23.53 -9.03
CA SER A 37 -20.89 -24.48 -9.41
C SER A 37 -21.50 -25.13 -8.17
N TYR A 38 -22.70 -25.69 -8.32
CA TYR A 38 -23.28 -26.51 -7.26
C TYR A 38 -22.63 -27.90 -7.25
N ILE A 39 -22.09 -28.29 -6.09
CA ILE A 39 -21.69 -29.66 -5.77
C ILE A 39 -22.68 -30.27 -4.77
N THR A 40 -22.70 -31.59 -4.67
CA THR A 40 -23.47 -32.30 -3.64
C THR A 40 -22.54 -32.79 -2.54
N THR A 41 -22.80 -32.38 -1.31
CA THR A 41 -22.07 -32.83 -0.11
C THR A 41 -23.05 -33.12 1.02
N SER A 42 -22.61 -33.78 2.08
CA SER A 42 -23.41 -34.13 3.24
C SER A 42 -22.74 -33.74 4.56
N PRO A 43 -22.54 -32.44 4.84
CA PRO A 43 -21.77 -31.97 6.00
C PRO A 43 -22.32 -32.49 7.33
N LEU A 44 -23.65 -32.56 7.45
CA LEU A 44 -24.36 -33.08 8.63
C LEU A 44 -25.04 -34.44 8.35
N GLY A 45 -24.52 -35.21 7.39
CA GLY A 45 -25.07 -36.53 7.02
C GLY A 45 -26.29 -36.50 6.10
N VAL A 46 -26.77 -35.32 5.70
CA VAL A 46 -27.85 -35.14 4.71
C VAL A 46 -27.29 -34.51 3.44
N ASN A 47 -27.58 -35.11 2.28
CA ASN A 47 -27.15 -34.57 0.98
C ASN A 47 -27.78 -33.19 0.72
N GLN A 48 -26.94 -32.22 0.42
CA GLN A 48 -27.33 -30.84 0.11
C GLN A 48 -26.51 -30.32 -1.07
N LYS A 49 -27.10 -29.39 -1.81
CA LYS A 49 -26.37 -28.60 -2.81
C LYS A 49 -25.61 -27.48 -2.12
N VAL A 50 -24.32 -27.42 -2.39
CA VAL A 50 -23.37 -26.44 -1.84
C VAL A 50 -22.65 -25.78 -2.99
N ILE A 51 -22.33 -24.50 -2.86
CA ILE A 51 -21.53 -23.76 -3.83
C ILE A 51 -20.08 -24.16 -3.61
N GLY A 52 -19.51 -24.86 -4.60
CA GLY A 52 -18.11 -25.21 -4.64
C GLY A 52 -17.35 -24.34 -5.65
N ILE A 53 -16.05 -24.18 -5.42
CA ILE A 53 -15.13 -23.54 -6.36
C ILE A 53 -14.19 -24.60 -6.89
N ASN A 54 -14.16 -24.80 -8.21
CA ASN A 54 -13.40 -25.88 -8.85
C ASN A 54 -13.71 -27.26 -8.25
N GLY A 55 -14.97 -27.48 -7.88
CA GLY A 55 -15.43 -28.73 -7.26
C GLY A 55 -15.05 -28.90 -5.78
N GLN A 56 -14.45 -27.89 -5.14
CA GLN A 56 -14.00 -27.94 -3.75
C GLN A 56 -14.94 -27.16 -2.83
N PHE A 57 -15.16 -27.70 -1.62
CA PHE A 57 -15.82 -27.03 -0.51
C PHE A 57 -15.12 -27.40 0.80
N PRO A 58 -14.57 -26.42 1.56
CA PRO A 58 -14.41 -25.01 1.21
C PRO A 58 -13.60 -24.79 -0.09
N GLY A 59 -13.67 -23.58 -0.65
CA GLY A 59 -12.94 -23.21 -1.86
C GLY A 59 -11.42 -23.23 -1.67
N PRO A 60 -10.65 -23.19 -2.78
CA PRO A 60 -9.20 -23.26 -2.74
C PRO A 60 -8.57 -22.07 -2.00
N ILE A 61 -7.43 -22.30 -1.34
CA ILE A 61 -6.67 -21.22 -0.71
C ILE A 61 -5.98 -20.36 -1.77
N LEU A 62 -6.24 -19.06 -1.74
CA LEU A 62 -5.47 -18.06 -2.48
C LEU A 62 -4.22 -17.74 -1.68
N ASN A 63 -3.11 -18.43 -1.98
CA ASN A 63 -1.84 -18.23 -1.31
C ASN A 63 -0.94 -17.32 -2.16
N VAL A 64 -0.59 -16.15 -1.63
CA VAL A 64 0.13 -15.09 -2.34
C VAL A 64 1.11 -14.39 -1.43
N THR A 65 2.10 -13.71 -1.98
CA THR A 65 3.04 -12.88 -1.22
C THR A 65 2.66 -11.40 -1.34
N THR A 66 2.89 -10.64 -0.27
CA THR A 66 2.61 -9.20 -0.25
C THR A 66 3.21 -8.47 -1.47
N ASN A 67 2.46 -7.48 -1.97
CA ASN A 67 2.67 -6.70 -3.19
C ASN A 67 2.49 -7.44 -4.52
N TRP A 68 2.19 -8.74 -4.55
CA TRP A 68 1.88 -9.40 -5.82
C TRP A 68 0.55 -8.92 -6.41
N ASN A 69 0.45 -8.99 -7.73
CA ASN A 69 -0.77 -8.78 -8.48
C ASN A 69 -1.57 -10.09 -8.55
N VAL A 70 -2.83 -10.02 -8.16
CA VAL A 70 -3.74 -11.16 -8.08
C VAL A 70 -4.78 -11.01 -9.18
N VAL A 71 -4.87 -12.03 -10.03
CA VAL A 71 -5.82 -12.11 -11.14
C VAL A 71 -6.69 -13.36 -10.95
N VAL A 72 -7.97 -13.16 -10.67
CA VAL A 72 -8.92 -14.26 -10.47
C VAL A 72 -10.05 -14.17 -11.49
N ASN A 73 -10.06 -15.11 -12.43
CA ASN A 73 -11.13 -15.26 -13.39
C ASN A 73 -12.23 -16.16 -12.81
N VAL A 74 -13.40 -15.57 -12.57
CA VAL A 74 -14.55 -16.21 -11.93
C VAL A 74 -15.59 -16.53 -13.00
N LYS A 75 -15.82 -17.81 -13.24
CA LYS A 75 -16.89 -18.32 -14.11
C LYS A 75 -18.08 -18.73 -13.26
N ASN A 76 -19.25 -18.16 -13.57
CA ASN A 76 -20.49 -18.47 -12.88
C ASN A 76 -21.25 -19.60 -13.58
N GLU A 77 -21.30 -20.80 -13.00
CA GLU A 77 -22.15 -21.92 -13.42
C GLU A 77 -23.32 -22.17 -12.46
N LEU A 78 -23.60 -21.21 -11.57
CA LEU A 78 -24.81 -21.23 -10.74
C LEU A 78 -26.03 -20.83 -11.58
N ASP A 79 -27.21 -21.03 -11.00
CA ASP A 79 -28.51 -20.68 -11.60
C ASP A 79 -28.98 -19.27 -11.19
N GLU A 80 -28.11 -18.47 -10.57
CA GLU A 80 -28.35 -17.09 -10.14
C GLU A 80 -27.06 -16.26 -10.29
N PRO A 81 -27.15 -14.91 -10.41
CA PRO A 81 -25.98 -14.06 -10.50
C PRO A 81 -25.08 -14.15 -9.27
N VAL A 82 -23.78 -13.88 -9.44
CA VAL A 82 -22.80 -13.96 -8.35
C VAL A 82 -21.82 -12.80 -8.37
N LEU A 83 -21.34 -12.43 -7.20
CA LEU A 83 -20.13 -11.66 -6.98
C LEU A 83 -19.35 -12.33 -5.85
N LEU A 84 -18.02 -12.33 -5.95
CA LEU A 84 -17.12 -12.64 -4.85
C LEU A 84 -16.58 -11.35 -4.26
N THR A 85 -16.59 -11.24 -2.92
CA THR A 85 -15.92 -10.19 -2.17
C THR A 85 -14.73 -10.76 -1.39
N TRP A 86 -13.77 -9.89 -1.04
CA TRP A 86 -12.45 -10.25 -0.53
C TRP A 86 -12.27 -9.70 0.89
N ASN A 87 -12.87 -10.36 1.87
CA ASN A 87 -12.98 -9.89 3.25
C ASN A 87 -11.62 -9.49 3.87
N GLY A 88 -11.40 -8.18 4.00
CA GLY A 88 -10.20 -7.57 4.60
C GLY A 88 -9.09 -7.19 3.60
N ILE A 89 -9.27 -7.46 2.30
CA ILE A 89 -8.38 -6.95 1.26
C ILE A 89 -8.67 -5.46 1.03
N GLN A 90 -7.62 -4.63 1.06
CA GLN A 90 -7.78 -3.17 1.01
C GLN A 90 -7.97 -2.63 -0.41
N HIS A 91 -7.71 -3.43 -1.45
CA HIS A 91 -7.87 -3.01 -2.85
C HIS A 91 -7.34 -1.59 -3.12
N ARG A 92 -6.12 -1.29 -2.66
CA ARG A 92 -5.59 0.09 -2.64
C ARG A 92 -5.78 0.77 -4.00
N LYS A 93 -6.53 1.88 -4.00
CA LYS A 93 -6.91 2.71 -5.15
C LYS A 93 -7.74 1.98 -6.20
N ASN A 94 -8.48 0.92 -5.87
CA ASN A 94 -9.17 0.11 -6.88
C ASN A 94 -10.48 -0.50 -6.35
N SER A 95 -11.47 0.35 -6.05
CA SER A 95 -12.80 -0.11 -5.57
C SER A 95 -13.60 -0.91 -6.62
N TRP A 96 -13.15 -0.95 -7.88
CA TRP A 96 -13.76 -1.77 -8.95
C TRP A 96 -13.65 -3.29 -8.72
N GLN A 97 -12.79 -3.72 -7.79
CA GLN A 97 -12.48 -5.14 -7.56
C GLN A 97 -13.10 -5.69 -6.27
N ASP A 98 -13.89 -4.86 -5.59
CA ASP A 98 -14.44 -5.10 -4.27
C ASP A 98 -15.51 -6.21 -4.26
N GLY A 99 -16.28 -6.31 -5.33
CA GLY A 99 -17.19 -7.43 -5.57
C GLY A 99 -18.46 -7.40 -4.73
N VAL A 100 -19.06 -6.21 -4.60
CA VAL A 100 -20.36 -5.99 -3.93
C VAL A 100 -21.28 -5.16 -4.84
N LEU A 101 -22.58 -5.13 -4.55
CA LEU A 101 -23.59 -4.49 -5.43
C LEU A 101 -23.37 -2.98 -5.64
N GLY A 102 -22.73 -2.29 -4.69
CA GLY A 102 -22.40 -0.88 -4.83
C GLY A 102 -21.27 -0.61 -5.83
N THR A 103 -20.38 -1.56 -6.07
CA THR A 103 -19.18 -1.39 -6.90
C THR A 103 -19.27 -2.15 -8.22
N ASN A 104 -19.94 -3.30 -8.27
CA ASN A 104 -19.97 -4.18 -9.42
C ASN A 104 -21.38 -4.60 -9.83
N CYS A 105 -21.61 -4.71 -11.15
CA CYS A 105 -22.75 -5.45 -11.67
C CYS A 105 -22.50 -6.96 -11.46
N PRO A 106 -23.51 -7.73 -11.00
CA PRO A 106 -23.35 -9.18 -10.81
C PRO A 106 -22.95 -9.93 -12.07
N ILE A 107 -22.15 -10.99 -11.91
CA ILE A 107 -21.77 -11.91 -12.99
C ILE A 107 -22.99 -12.80 -13.30
N PRO A 108 -23.64 -12.69 -14.48
CA PRO A 108 -24.80 -13.51 -14.81
C PRO A 108 -24.47 -15.01 -14.88
N ALA A 109 -25.49 -15.85 -14.76
CA ALA A 109 -25.33 -17.29 -14.98
C ALA A 109 -24.76 -17.57 -16.38
N GLY A 110 -23.73 -18.42 -16.44
CA GLY A 110 -23.00 -18.77 -17.66
C GLY A 110 -21.94 -17.77 -18.10
N TRP A 111 -21.80 -16.63 -17.42
CA TRP A 111 -20.80 -15.59 -17.72
C TRP A 111 -19.55 -15.75 -16.87
N ASN A 112 -18.51 -14.98 -17.21
CA ASN A 112 -17.34 -14.82 -16.37
C ASN A 112 -16.96 -13.35 -16.18
N TRP A 113 -16.21 -13.10 -15.12
CA TRP A 113 -15.56 -11.82 -14.87
C TRP A 113 -14.20 -12.05 -14.20
N THR A 114 -13.23 -11.20 -14.52
CA THR A 114 -11.87 -11.31 -13.97
C THR A 114 -11.61 -10.15 -13.02
N TYR A 115 -11.37 -10.50 -11.77
CA TYR A 115 -10.90 -9.60 -10.74
C TYR A 115 -9.39 -9.42 -10.87
N GLN A 116 -8.90 -8.19 -10.76
CA GLN A 116 -7.48 -7.84 -10.87
C GLN A 116 -7.10 -6.80 -9.82
N PHE A 117 -6.40 -7.21 -8.78
CA PHE A 117 -6.01 -6.32 -7.67
C PHE A 117 -4.63 -6.66 -7.14
N GLN A 118 -3.99 -5.71 -6.47
CA GLN A 118 -2.70 -5.91 -5.82
C GLN A 118 -2.88 -6.06 -4.31
N VAL A 119 -2.22 -7.05 -3.70
CA VAL A 119 -2.17 -7.22 -2.23
C VAL A 119 -1.06 -6.33 -1.63
N LYS A 120 -1.17 -5.03 -1.86
CA LYS A 120 -0.11 -4.05 -1.59
C LYS A 120 0.06 -3.74 -0.10
N ASP A 121 1.26 -3.93 0.42
CA ASP A 121 1.67 -3.71 1.82
C ASP A 121 0.78 -4.43 2.86
N GLN A 122 -0.01 -5.42 2.42
CA GLN A 122 -0.83 -6.27 3.26
C GLN A 122 -0.16 -7.62 3.47
N ILE A 123 -0.32 -8.18 4.65
CA ILE A 123 0.07 -9.54 5.04
C ILE A 123 -1.03 -10.08 5.95
N GLY A 124 -1.08 -11.38 6.19
CA GLY A 124 -1.97 -11.95 7.21
C GLY A 124 -2.94 -12.97 6.65
N SER A 125 -4.05 -13.14 7.39
CA SER A 125 -5.06 -14.17 7.14
C SER A 125 -6.39 -13.51 6.81
N PHE A 126 -6.90 -13.78 5.62
CA PHE A 126 -8.15 -13.24 5.10
C PHE A 126 -8.96 -14.36 4.44
N PHE A 127 -10.14 -14.07 3.90
CA PHE A 127 -10.93 -15.03 3.15
C PHE A 127 -11.81 -14.31 2.12
N TYR A 128 -12.35 -15.06 1.17
CA TYR A 128 -13.33 -14.56 0.19
C TYR A 128 -14.64 -15.33 0.34
N PHE A 129 -15.74 -14.75 -0.13
CA PHE A 129 -17.05 -15.41 -0.16
C PHE A 129 -18.02 -14.75 -1.16
N PRO A 130 -19.13 -15.42 -1.54
CA PRO A 130 -20.14 -14.83 -2.40
C PRO A 130 -20.98 -13.78 -1.66
N SER A 131 -21.04 -12.57 -2.18
CA SER A 131 -21.67 -11.42 -1.51
C SER A 131 -23.17 -11.25 -1.80
N LEU A 132 -23.75 -12.10 -2.67
CA LEU A 132 -25.13 -11.96 -3.12
C LEU A 132 -26.05 -13.04 -2.55
N ASP A 133 -27.34 -12.72 -2.51
CA ASP A 133 -28.41 -13.72 -2.53
C ASP A 133 -28.32 -14.84 -1.47
N PHE A 134 -27.78 -14.51 -0.30
CA PHE A 134 -27.52 -15.47 0.78
C PHE A 134 -26.57 -16.63 0.40
N GLN A 135 -25.88 -16.54 -0.73
CA GLN A 135 -25.05 -17.61 -1.30
C GLN A 135 -23.96 -18.09 -0.35
N ARG A 136 -23.37 -17.19 0.46
CA ARG A 136 -22.42 -17.55 1.54
C ARG A 136 -22.94 -18.64 2.48
N ALA A 137 -24.25 -18.68 2.75
CA ALA A 137 -24.87 -19.72 3.59
C ALA A 137 -24.79 -21.13 2.97
N ALA A 138 -24.54 -21.22 1.66
CA ALA A 138 -24.34 -22.47 0.94
C ALA A 138 -22.87 -22.72 0.56
N GLY A 139 -21.90 -21.99 1.13
CA GLY A 139 -20.49 -22.15 0.79
C GLY A 139 -19.95 -21.08 -0.15
N GLY A 140 -19.13 -21.48 -1.12
CA GLY A 140 -18.44 -20.57 -2.05
C GLY A 140 -17.35 -19.70 -1.40
N TYR A 141 -17.03 -19.95 -0.13
CA TYR A 141 -15.98 -19.26 0.60
C TYR A 141 -14.67 -20.05 0.61
N GLY A 142 -13.54 -19.35 0.78
CA GLY A 142 -12.22 -19.95 0.91
C GLY A 142 -11.19 -18.95 1.41
N GLY A 143 -10.01 -19.44 1.80
CA GLY A 143 -9.01 -18.63 2.51
C GLY A 143 -8.11 -17.84 1.58
N ILE A 144 -7.61 -16.73 2.07
CA ILE A 144 -6.57 -15.91 1.43
C ILE A 144 -5.42 -15.79 2.42
N ILE A 145 -4.25 -16.23 2.01
CA ILE A 145 -3.02 -16.11 2.79
C ILE A 145 -2.11 -15.15 2.06
N ILE A 146 -1.76 -14.04 2.74
CA ILE A 146 -0.79 -13.08 2.22
C ILE A 146 0.48 -13.20 3.05
N ASN A 147 1.52 -13.76 2.46
CA ASN A 147 2.81 -14.01 3.10
C ASN A 147 3.69 -12.77 3.11
N ASN A 148 4.61 -12.75 4.06
CA ASN A 148 5.76 -11.87 4.04
C ASN A 148 6.64 -12.17 2.82
N ARG A 149 7.33 -11.16 2.31
CA ARG A 149 8.48 -11.38 1.43
C ARG A 149 9.61 -12.02 2.23
N ASP A 150 10.44 -12.85 1.61
CA ASP A 150 11.54 -13.58 2.29
C ASP A 150 12.50 -12.65 3.06
N VAL A 151 12.62 -11.39 2.62
CA VAL A 151 13.45 -10.36 3.28
C VAL A 151 12.80 -9.73 4.52
N ILE A 152 11.52 -10.01 4.80
CA ILE A 152 10.75 -9.47 5.91
C ILE A 152 10.48 -10.60 6.92
N PRO A 153 11.28 -10.72 8.01
CA PRO A 153 11.08 -11.78 8.98
C PRO A 153 9.75 -11.64 9.72
N LEU A 154 9.21 -12.77 10.19
CA LEU A 154 8.07 -12.79 11.10
C LEU A 154 8.50 -12.24 12.48
N PRO A 155 7.63 -11.51 13.20
CA PRO A 155 7.93 -10.98 14.54
C PRO A 155 7.76 -12.04 15.65
N PHE A 156 7.74 -13.31 15.27
CA PHE A 156 7.63 -14.51 16.11
C PHE A 156 8.39 -15.65 15.44
N ALA A 157 8.64 -16.72 16.19
CA ALA A 157 9.33 -17.90 15.66
C ALA A 157 8.63 -18.46 14.42
N MET A 158 9.40 -18.80 13.39
CA MET A 158 8.85 -19.37 12.17
C MET A 158 8.16 -20.71 12.49
N PRO A 159 6.86 -20.86 12.18
CA PRO A 159 6.15 -22.12 12.39
C PRO A 159 6.68 -23.20 11.44
N ASP A 160 6.55 -24.46 11.84
CA ASP A 160 6.90 -25.61 11.00
C ASP A 160 5.97 -25.73 9.78
N ASN A 161 4.69 -25.35 9.93
CA ASN A 161 3.72 -25.27 8.84
C ASN A 161 2.50 -24.40 9.21
N ASP A 162 1.70 -24.04 8.21
CA ASP A 162 0.43 -23.34 8.36
C ASP A 162 -0.75 -24.31 8.20
N ILE A 163 -1.79 -24.13 9.02
CA ILE A 163 -3.05 -24.89 8.97
C ILE A 163 -4.19 -23.88 8.88
N THR A 164 -5.03 -23.98 7.85
CA THR A 164 -6.22 -23.12 7.72
C THR A 164 -7.46 -23.84 8.27
N ILE A 165 -8.21 -23.14 9.10
CA ILE A 165 -9.46 -23.60 9.71
C ILE A 165 -10.58 -22.63 9.39
N PHE A 166 -11.62 -23.12 8.73
CA PHE A 166 -12.90 -22.44 8.55
C PHE A 166 -13.89 -22.99 9.56
N ILE A 167 -14.41 -22.13 10.42
CA ILE A 167 -15.50 -22.45 11.34
C ILE A 167 -16.73 -21.67 10.92
N GLY A 168 -17.91 -22.28 10.98
CA GLY A 168 -19.14 -21.62 10.58
C GLY A 168 -20.37 -22.39 11.00
N ASP A 169 -21.44 -21.66 11.26
CA ASP A 169 -22.77 -22.23 11.42
C ASP A 169 -23.32 -22.78 10.10
N TRP A 170 -24.13 -23.83 10.20
CA TRP A 170 -24.69 -24.52 9.05
C TRP A 170 -26.14 -24.87 9.26
N TYR A 171 -26.92 -24.70 8.21
CA TYR A 171 -28.35 -24.94 8.20
C TYR A 171 -28.66 -26.03 7.16
N ALA A 172 -29.53 -26.98 7.52
CA ALA A 172 -29.99 -28.05 6.64
C ALA A 172 -30.88 -27.54 5.50
N LYS A 173 -31.40 -26.31 5.62
CA LYS A 173 -32.15 -25.61 4.57
C LYS A 173 -31.20 -25.06 3.51
N SER A 174 -31.60 -25.09 2.24
CA SER A 174 -30.86 -24.39 1.16
C SER A 174 -30.84 -22.88 1.40
N HIS A 175 -29.77 -22.19 0.98
CA HIS A 175 -29.67 -20.73 1.07
C HIS A 175 -30.87 -20.00 0.44
N LYS A 176 -31.43 -20.47 -0.68
CA LYS A 176 -32.64 -19.90 -1.29
C LYS A 176 -33.88 -19.96 -0.38
N LYS A 177 -33.99 -21.03 0.42
CA LYS A 177 -35.08 -21.19 1.40
C LYS A 177 -34.85 -20.30 2.61
N ILE A 178 -33.60 -20.19 3.09
CA ILE A 178 -33.23 -19.30 4.19
C ILE A 178 -33.48 -17.84 3.80
N ARG A 179 -33.05 -17.41 2.61
CA ARG A 179 -33.37 -16.10 2.01
C ARG A 179 -34.87 -15.81 2.08
N LYS A 180 -35.69 -16.74 1.57
CA LYS A 180 -37.15 -16.60 1.57
C LYS A 180 -37.73 -16.57 3.00
N ASP A 181 -37.15 -17.29 3.94
CA ASP A 181 -37.58 -17.27 5.34
C ASP A 181 -37.32 -15.88 5.95
N VAL A 182 -36.12 -15.34 5.76
CA VAL A 182 -35.73 -14.00 6.22
C VAL A 182 -36.57 -12.90 5.57
N GLU A 183 -36.86 -12.98 4.26
CA GLU A 183 -37.78 -12.06 3.58
C GLU A 183 -39.21 -12.07 4.18
N ASN A 184 -39.64 -13.21 4.71
CA ASN A 184 -40.94 -13.37 5.36
C ASN A 184 -40.89 -13.06 6.88
N GLY A 185 -39.76 -12.59 7.40
CA GLY A 185 -39.57 -12.26 8.81
C GLY A 185 -39.40 -13.47 9.73
N ILE A 186 -38.99 -14.61 9.17
CA ILE A 186 -38.65 -15.80 9.94
C ILE A 186 -37.17 -15.69 10.31
N ASP A 187 -36.89 -15.68 11.61
CA ASP A 187 -35.54 -15.67 12.17
C ASP A 187 -34.74 -16.91 11.73
N LEU A 188 -33.41 -16.75 11.61
CA LEU A 188 -32.50 -17.85 11.26
C LEU A 188 -32.63 -19.02 12.25
N GLY A 189 -32.86 -18.72 13.53
CA GLY A 189 -32.91 -19.67 14.62
C GLY A 189 -31.54 -20.25 14.97
N VAL A 190 -31.56 -21.37 15.69
CA VAL A 190 -30.34 -22.11 16.04
C VAL A 190 -29.87 -22.89 14.80
N PRO A 191 -28.56 -22.86 14.47
CA PRO A 191 -28.05 -23.67 13.37
C PRO A 191 -28.19 -25.17 13.64
N ASP A 192 -28.30 -25.95 12.56
CA ASP A 192 -28.41 -27.41 12.62
C ASP A 192 -27.08 -28.09 12.96
N GLY A 193 -25.96 -27.38 12.78
CA GLY A 193 -24.61 -27.83 13.06
C GLY A 193 -23.58 -26.71 12.96
N ILE A 194 -22.40 -26.93 13.53
CA ILE A 194 -21.21 -26.11 13.25
C ILE A 194 -20.23 -26.96 12.44
N LEU A 195 -19.73 -26.40 11.36
CA LEU A 195 -18.75 -27.06 10.51
C LEU A 195 -17.33 -26.61 10.86
N ILE A 196 -16.38 -27.54 10.72
CA ILE A 196 -14.95 -27.26 10.71
C ILE A 196 -14.41 -27.73 9.36
N ASN A 197 -13.88 -26.80 8.55
CA ASN A 197 -13.43 -27.05 7.17
C ASN A 197 -14.48 -27.73 6.28
N GLY A 198 -15.77 -27.37 6.46
CA GLY A 198 -16.88 -27.93 5.67
C GLY A 198 -17.34 -29.31 6.13
N PHE A 199 -16.73 -29.89 7.17
CA PHE A 199 -17.11 -31.17 7.76
C PHE A 199 -17.93 -30.99 9.04
N GLY A 200 -18.82 -31.94 9.30
CA GLY A 200 -19.59 -32.01 10.53
C GLY A 200 -18.77 -32.48 11.73
N PRO A 201 -19.39 -32.55 12.92
CA PRO A 201 -18.68 -32.92 14.14
C PRO A 201 -18.27 -34.40 14.15
N TYR A 202 -17.06 -34.66 14.65
CA TYR A 202 -16.65 -35.98 15.10
C TYR A 202 -17.63 -36.51 16.14
N ARG A 203 -17.86 -37.83 16.15
CA ARG A 203 -18.82 -38.47 17.05
C ARG A 203 -18.25 -38.64 18.47
N TYR A 204 -18.08 -37.53 19.17
CA TYR A 204 -17.61 -37.49 20.56
C TYR A 204 -18.68 -37.97 21.57
N ASP A 205 -19.96 -37.85 21.22
CA ASP A 205 -21.08 -38.38 21.97
C ASP A 205 -22.07 -39.10 21.05
N THR A 206 -22.39 -40.35 21.40
CA THR A 206 -23.31 -41.20 20.65
C THR A 206 -24.77 -40.75 20.72
N THR A 207 -25.14 -39.94 21.71
CA THR A 207 -26.52 -39.44 21.87
C THR A 207 -26.77 -38.16 21.07
N SER A 208 -25.77 -37.27 21.06
CA SER A 208 -25.81 -35.95 20.41
C SER A 208 -25.44 -35.97 18.93
N VAL A 209 -24.48 -36.81 18.54
CA VAL A 209 -23.93 -36.84 17.18
C VAL A 209 -24.30 -38.16 16.48
N PRO A 210 -25.08 -38.11 15.39
CA PRO A 210 -25.38 -39.29 14.58
C PRO A 210 -24.13 -39.99 14.06
N GLY A 211 -24.20 -41.31 13.91
CA GLY A 211 -23.14 -42.08 13.25
C GLY A 211 -23.06 -41.80 11.74
N GLY A 212 -21.87 -41.92 11.16
CA GLY A 212 -21.65 -41.81 9.71
C GLY A 212 -21.46 -40.38 9.18
N ILE A 213 -21.37 -39.37 10.06
CA ILE A 213 -21.01 -38.01 9.69
C ILE A 213 -19.50 -37.93 9.40
N ALA A 214 -19.13 -37.39 8.24
CA ALA A 214 -17.73 -37.12 7.92
C ALA A 214 -17.22 -35.93 8.74
N TYR A 215 -16.02 -36.06 9.29
CA TYR A 215 -15.40 -35.09 10.18
C TYR A 215 -13.97 -34.77 9.72
N GLN A 216 -13.45 -33.63 10.16
CA GLN A 216 -12.09 -33.20 9.85
C GLN A 216 -11.08 -33.88 10.79
N THR A 217 -10.00 -34.40 10.22
CA THR A 217 -8.78 -34.77 10.95
C THR A 217 -7.62 -33.89 10.48
N ILE A 218 -6.87 -33.32 11.41
CA ILE A 218 -5.70 -32.49 11.18
C ILE A 218 -4.48 -33.26 11.69
N ASN A 219 -3.60 -33.68 10.78
CA ASN A 219 -2.41 -34.45 11.11
C ASN A 219 -1.25 -33.52 11.49
N VAL A 220 -0.60 -33.81 12.60
CA VAL A 220 0.48 -32.99 13.17
C VAL A 220 1.60 -33.86 13.77
N GLU A 221 2.81 -33.32 13.78
CA GLU A 221 3.99 -33.98 14.33
C GLU A 221 4.28 -33.52 15.78
N PRO A 222 4.60 -34.45 16.69
CA PRO A 222 4.95 -34.11 18.08
C PRO A 222 6.15 -33.17 18.16
N GLY A 223 6.08 -32.21 19.08
CA GLY A 223 7.12 -31.20 19.32
C GLY A 223 7.21 -30.09 18.28
N LYS A 224 6.46 -30.17 17.17
CA LYS A 224 6.40 -29.12 16.15
C LYS A 224 5.43 -28.01 16.56
N THR A 225 5.61 -26.81 16.01
CA THR A 225 4.71 -25.68 16.19
C THR A 225 4.06 -25.28 14.88
N TYR A 226 2.74 -25.31 14.84
CA TYR A 226 1.96 -24.95 13.65
C TYR A 226 1.29 -23.60 13.84
N ARG A 227 1.13 -22.84 12.74
CA ARG A 227 0.31 -21.65 12.72
C ARG A 227 -1.10 -21.97 12.24
N PHE A 228 -2.05 -21.95 13.16
CA PHE A 228 -3.48 -22.14 12.89
C PHE A 228 -4.13 -20.81 12.52
N ARG A 229 -4.58 -20.68 11.27
CA ARG A 229 -5.31 -19.53 10.73
C ARG A 229 -6.81 -19.84 10.75
N VAL A 230 -7.51 -19.28 11.72
CA VAL A 230 -8.92 -19.60 12.01
C VAL A 230 -9.82 -18.46 11.54
N HIS A 231 -10.79 -18.79 10.69
CA HIS A 231 -11.73 -17.85 10.08
C HIS A 231 -13.16 -18.22 10.47
N ASN A 232 -13.95 -17.27 10.97
CA ASN A 232 -15.40 -17.48 11.11
C ASN A 232 -16.12 -17.04 9.83
N VAL A 233 -16.41 -18.02 8.98
CA VAL A 233 -17.08 -17.87 7.67
C VAL A 233 -18.58 -18.07 7.75
N GLY A 234 -19.13 -18.27 8.96
CA GLY A 234 -20.55 -18.42 9.21
C GLY A 234 -21.38 -17.21 8.78
N ILE A 235 -22.68 -17.27 9.02
CA ILE A 235 -23.64 -16.26 8.57
C ILE A 235 -24.25 -15.45 9.72
N SER A 236 -24.25 -15.95 10.96
CA SER A 236 -24.76 -15.17 12.11
C SER A 236 -24.13 -15.53 13.46
N THR A 237 -23.58 -16.74 13.59
CA THR A 237 -23.17 -17.25 14.90
C THR A 237 -21.73 -16.89 15.29
N SER A 238 -21.56 -16.32 16.48
CA SER A 238 -20.23 -16.19 17.12
C SER A 238 -19.79 -17.55 17.66
N LEU A 239 -18.53 -17.93 17.46
CA LEU A 239 -18.02 -19.26 17.80
C LEU A 239 -16.83 -19.17 18.74
N ASN A 240 -16.81 -20.00 19.77
CA ASN A 240 -15.64 -20.17 20.63
C ASN A 240 -14.77 -21.32 20.13
N PHE A 241 -13.53 -21.01 19.77
CA PHE A 241 -12.54 -21.94 19.27
C PHE A 241 -11.54 -22.34 20.36
N ARG A 242 -11.24 -23.65 20.47
CA ARG A 242 -10.28 -24.19 21.43
C ARG A 242 -9.79 -25.57 21.02
N ILE A 243 -8.62 -25.96 21.52
CA ILE A 243 -8.01 -27.26 21.28
C ILE A 243 -7.76 -27.91 22.64
N GLN A 244 -8.21 -29.15 22.80
CA GLN A 244 -8.08 -29.91 24.05
C GLN A 244 -6.61 -29.97 24.48
N ASN A 245 -6.32 -29.51 25.69
CA ASN A 245 -4.99 -29.49 26.30
C ASN A 245 -3.92 -28.65 25.58
N HIS A 246 -4.28 -27.81 24.60
CA HIS A 246 -3.31 -26.95 23.91
C HIS A 246 -3.61 -25.47 24.15
N ASN A 247 -2.56 -24.68 24.36
CA ASN A 247 -2.66 -23.22 24.39
C ASN A 247 -2.61 -22.65 22.97
N LEU A 248 -3.29 -21.52 22.79
CA LEU A 248 -3.37 -20.74 21.57
C LEU A 248 -2.55 -19.45 21.78
N LEU A 249 -1.33 -19.39 21.26
CA LEU A 249 -0.51 -18.17 21.30
C LEU A 249 -0.95 -17.25 20.15
N LEU A 250 -1.72 -16.20 20.45
CA LEU A 250 -2.21 -15.26 19.45
C LEU A 250 -1.04 -14.43 18.87
N VAL A 251 -0.88 -14.48 17.55
CA VAL A 251 0.23 -13.79 16.85
C VAL A 251 -0.21 -12.82 15.75
N GLU A 252 -1.41 -12.99 15.18
CA GLU A 252 -1.95 -12.12 14.13
C GLU A 252 -3.48 -12.12 14.13
N THR A 253 -4.07 -11.00 13.74
CA THR A 253 -5.50 -10.90 13.41
C THR A 253 -5.71 -9.90 12.27
N GLU A 254 -6.39 -10.34 11.22
CA GLU A 254 -6.79 -9.54 10.04
C GLU A 254 -5.67 -8.62 9.49
N GLY A 255 -4.46 -9.16 9.42
CA GLY A 255 -3.27 -8.53 8.87
C GLY A 255 -2.45 -7.66 9.84
N SER A 256 -2.79 -7.69 11.12
CA SER A 256 -2.05 -7.03 12.18
C SER A 256 -1.37 -8.02 13.11
N TYR A 257 -0.06 -7.86 13.29
CA TYR A 257 0.67 -8.61 14.30
C TYR A 257 0.31 -8.11 15.70
N THR A 258 0.00 -9.05 16.59
CA THR A 258 -0.45 -8.73 17.94
C THR A 258 0.69 -8.84 18.94
N VAL A 259 0.57 -8.14 20.08
CA VAL A 259 1.35 -8.48 21.27
C VAL A 259 1.01 -9.92 21.65
N GLN A 260 2.01 -10.79 21.65
CA GLN A 260 1.80 -12.23 21.77
C GLN A 260 1.25 -12.58 23.15
N GLN A 261 0.11 -13.26 23.18
CA GLN A 261 -0.58 -13.65 24.40
C GLN A 261 -1.15 -15.06 24.27
N ASN A 262 -1.06 -15.84 25.35
CA ASN A 262 -1.61 -17.17 25.41
C ASN A 262 -3.08 -17.14 25.82
N TYR A 263 -3.90 -17.87 25.07
CA TYR A 263 -5.30 -18.13 25.39
C TYR A 263 -5.55 -19.62 25.43
N THR A 264 -6.50 -20.06 26.25
CA THR A 264 -7.00 -21.45 26.22
C THR A 264 -8.16 -21.62 25.24
N ASN A 265 -8.80 -20.51 24.86
CA ASN A 265 -9.91 -20.43 23.91
C ASN A 265 -10.03 -19.01 23.36
N MET A 266 -10.69 -18.85 22.20
CA MET A 266 -10.96 -17.55 21.59
C MET A 266 -12.40 -17.48 21.08
N ASP A 267 -13.14 -16.43 21.46
CA ASP A 267 -14.39 -16.07 20.78
C ASP A 267 -14.05 -15.39 19.44
N ILE A 268 -14.50 -16.01 18.34
CA ILE A 268 -14.30 -15.54 16.97
C ILE A 268 -15.67 -15.19 16.39
N HIS A 269 -15.90 -13.91 16.14
CA HIS A 269 -17.17 -13.41 15.63
C HIS A 269 -17.22 -13.50 14.10
N VAL A 270 -18.43 -13.47 13.53
CA VAL A 270 -18.64 -13.62 12.08
C VAL A 270 -17.83 -12.57 11.32
N GLY A 271 -17.08 -13.00 10.30
CA GLY A 271 -16.23 -12.10 9.52
C GLY A 271 -14.78 -12.00 10.03
N GLN A 272 -14.50 -12.42 11.26
CA GLN A 272 -13.17 -12.28 11.86
C GLN A 272 -12.21 -13.43 11.51
N SER A 273 -10.92 -13.10 11.53
CA SER A 273 -9.81 -14.02 11.33
C SER A 273 -8.73 -13.85 12.41
N TYR A 274 -8.21 -14.96 12.93
CA TYR A 274 -7.12 -14.98 13.91
C TYR A 274 -6.09 -16.05 13.57
N SER A 275 -4.82 -15.77 13.87
CA SER A 275 -3.73 -16.74 13.77
C SER A 275 -3.13 -17.04 15.13
N PHE A 276 -2.98 -18.33 15.41
CA PHE A 276 -2.39 -18.84 16.64
C PHE A 276 -1.17 -19.71 16.33
N LEU A 277 -0.10 -19.56 17.10
CA LEU A 277 0.92 -20.61 17.19
C LEU A 277 0.45 -21.65 18.21
N VAL A 278 0.46 -22.91 17.79
CA VAL A 278 0.09 -24.04 18.64
C VAL A 278 1.22 -25.05 18.58
N THR A 279 1.85 -25.31 19.72
CA THR A 279 2.93 -26.28 19.86
C THR A 279 2.34 -27.65 20.22
N MET A 280 2.82 -28.69 19.55
CA MET A 280 2.39 -30.07 19.75
C MET A 280 3.14 -30.71 20.93
N ASP A 281 2.98 -30.14 22.11
CA ASP A 281 3.74 -30.45 23.33
C ASP A 281 3.08 -31.49 24.24
N GLN A 282 1.92 -32.02 23.86
CA GLN A 282 1.15 -32.94 24.69
C GLN A 282 1.59 -34.40 24.53
N ASN A 283 1.19 -35.25 25.48
CA ASN A 283 1.56 -36.67 25.52
C ASN A 283 0.80 -37.50 24.48
N ALA A 284 1.48 -38.29 23.66
CA ALA A 284 0.83 -39.09 22.61
C ALA A 284 -0.02 -40.30 23.09
N SER A 285 -0.59 -40.23 24.30
CA SER A 285 -1.52 -41.23 24.85
C SER A 285 -2.81 -41.39 24.02
N GLY A 286 -3.17 -40.38 23.22
CA GLY A 286 -4.24 -40.41 22.24
C GLY A 286 -4.30 -39.10 21.43
N ASP A 287 -5.24 -39.01 20.49
CA ASP A 287 -5.52 -37.79 19.75
C ASP A 287 -6.24 -36.73 20.61
N TYR A 288 -6.40 -35.52 20.07
CA TYR A 288 -7.04 -34.39 20.77
C TYR A 288 -8.22 -33.82 20.02
N TYR A 289 -9.20 -33.27 20.74
CA TYR A 289 -10.32 -32.56 20.12
C TYR A 289 -9.97 -31.11 19.75
N ILE A 290 -10.34 -30.70 18.55
CA ILE A 290 -10.48 -29.29 18.15
C ILE A 290 -11.97 -28.97 18.20
N VAL A 291 -12.36 -27.92 18.91
CA VAL A 291 -13.77 -27.62 19.18
C VAL A 291 -14.10 -26.19 18.77
N ALA A 292 -15.22 -26.03 18.07
CA ALA A 292 -15.87 -24.76 17.81
C ALA A 292 -17.33 -24.83 18.27
N SER A 293 -17.72 -24.05 19.27
CA SER A 293 -19.08 -24.08 19.83
C SER A 293 -19.75 -22.71 19.81
N SER A 294 -21.05 -22.66 19.58
CA SER A 294 -21.82 -21.41 19.54
C SER A 294 -21.72 -20.60 20.83
N ARG A 295 -21.65 -19.28 20.68
CA ARG A 295 -21.70 -18.27 21.74
C ARG A 295 -22.92 -17.38 21.51
N PHE A 296 -23.55 -16.91 22.59
CA PHE A 296 -24.67 -15.95 22.54
C PHE A 296 -25.91 -16.44 21.78
N VAL A 297 -26.09 -17.76 21.66
CA VAL A 297 -27.29 -18.38 21.07
C VAL A 297 -28.13 -18.97 22.20
N ASN A 298 -29.42 -18.63 22.23
CA ASN A 298 -30.34 -19.15 23.24
C ASN A 298 -30.88 -20.53 22.80
N SER A 299 -30.31 -21.62 23.32
CA SER A 299 -30.87 -22.95 23.08
C SER A 299 -30.73 -23.90 24.28
N SER A 300 -31.74 -24.76 24.44
CA SER A 300 -31.71 -25.95 25.28
C SER A 300 -31.07 -27.17 24.58
N GLY A 301 -30.59 -27.02 23.34
CA GLY A 301 -30.06 -28.10 22.48
C GLY A 301 -28.60 -27.88 22.09
N TRP A 302 -27.76 -27.58 23.08
CA TRP A 302 -26.31 -27.31 22.97
C TRP A 302 -25.54 -28.31 22.09
N ASP A 303 -25.98 -29.56 22.12
CA ASP A 303 -25.44 -30.68 21.37
C ASP A 303 -25.43 -30.47 19.85
N LYS A 304 -26.36 -29.65 19.32
CA LYS A 304 -26.49 -29.39 17.89
C LYS A 304 -25.64 -28.24 17.39
N ALA A 305 -25.08 -27.42 18.28
CA ALA A 305 -24.33 -26.21 17.91
C ALA A 305 -22.84 -26.30 18.29
N THR A 306 -22.28 -27.51 18.23
CA THR A 306 -20.87 -27.79 18.51
C THR A 306 -20.24 -28.57 17.36
N GLY A 307 -19.19 -28.00 16.77
CA GLY A 307 -18.34 -28.61 15.76
C GLY A 307 -17.11 -29.20 16.43
N VAL A 308 -16.75 -30.43 16.06
CA VAL A 308 -15.59 -31.15 16.62
C VAL A 308 -14.76 -31.77 15.51
N ALA A 309 -13.47 -31.50 15.51
CA ALA A 309 -12.49 -32.13 14.64
C ALA A 309 -11.42 -32.85 15.48
N ILE A 310 -10.62 -33.70 14.83
CA ILE A 310 -9.54 -34.45 15.48
C ILE A 310 -8.20 -33.81 15.14
N LEU A 311 -7.39 -33.52 16.15
CA LEU A 311 -5.97 -33.21 16.02
C LEU A 311 -5.19 -34.51 16.26
N HIS A 312 -4.71 -35.11 15.16
CA HIS A 312 -4.04 -36.40 15.17
C HIS A 312 -2.52 -36.25 15.23
N TYR A 313 -1.93 -36.75 16.31
CA TYR A 313 -0.48 -36.82 16.47
C TYR A 313 0.06 -38.05 15.73
N THR A 314 1.13 -37.91 14.95
CA THR A 314 1.71 -39.04 14.18
C THR A 314 2.17 -40.23 15.05
N ASN A 315 2.42 -40.03 16.35
CA ASN A 315 2.78 -41.08 17.31
C ASN A 315 1.65 -41.41 18.30
N SER A 316 0.41 -41.00 18.02
CA SER A 316 -0.75 -41.21 18.88
C SER A 316 -1.03 -42.70 19.11
N LEU A 317 -1.31 -43.07 20.36
CA LEU A 317 -1.59 -44.45 20.78
C LEU A 317 -3.08 -44.82 20.75
N GLY A 318 -3.96 -43.88 20.44
CA GLY A 318 -5.41 -44.12 20.45
C GLY A 318 -6.23 -42.90 20.01
N PRO A 319 -7.56 -43.07 19.86
CA PRO A 319 -8.44 -41.97 19.50
C PRO A 319 -8.52 -40.92 20.62
N ALA A 320 -9.02 -39.74 20.28
CA ALA A 320 -9.32 -38.70 21.26
C ALA A 320 -10.32 -39.21 22.30
N SER A 321 -10.10 -38.85 23.56
CA SER A 321 -10.89 -39.34 24.69
C SER A 321 -11.05 -38.27 25.78
N GLY A 322 -11.92 -38.54 26.75
CA GLY A 322 -12.29 -37.57 27.78
C GLY A 322 -13.34 -36.56 27.32
N PRO A 323 -13.72 -35.62 28.20
CA PRO A 323 -14.68 -34.58 27.85
C PRO A 323 -14.09 -33.58 26.85
N LEU A 324 -14.96 -32.94 26.07
CA LEU A 324 -14.57 -31.76 25.31
C LEU A 324 -14.07 -30.66 26.28
N PRO A 325 -13.09 -29.84 25.90
CA PRO A 325 -12.72 -28.68 26.69
C PRO A 325 -13.94 -27.77 26.91
N ASP A 326 -14.10 -27.24 28.12
CA ASP A 326 -15.23 -26.39 28.47
C ASP A 326 -15.14 -25.02 27.76
N PRO A 327 -16.26 -24.51 27.19
CA PRO A 327 -16.32 -23.13 26.73
C PRO A 327 -16.50 -22.16 27.92
N PRO A 328 -16.26 -20.85 27.72
CA PRO A 328 -16.74 -19.83 28.66
C PRO A 328 -18.27 -19.89 28.82
N ASN A 329 -18.82 -19.24 29.86
CA ASN A 329 -20.28 -19.15 30.04
C ASN A 329 -20.94 -18.54 28.81
N ALA A 330 -21.88 -19.28 28.20
CA ALA A 330 -22.53 -19.03 26.92
C ALA A 330 -22.96 -17.60 26.60
N PHE A 331 -23.43 -16.90 27.63
CA PHE A 331 -24.05 -15.58 27.54
C PHE A 331 -23.19 -14.49 28.19
N ASP A 332 -22.00 -14.84 28.66
CA ASP A 332 -21.07 -13.90 29.26
C ASP A 332 -20.40 -13.05 28.17
N THR A 333 -21.08 -11.96 27.82
CA THR A 333 -20.59 -10.95 26.89
C THR A 333 -19.46 -10.10 27.50
N TYR A 334 -19.36 -10.01 28.84
CA TYR A 334 -18.28 -9.29 29.52
C TYR A 334 -16.95 -10.00 29.35
N PHE A 335 -16.92 -11.34 29.48
CA PHE A 335 -15.74 -12.15 29.18
C PHE A 335 -15.23 -11.86 27.77
N SER A 336 -16.13 -11.93 26.78
CA SER A 336 -15.80 -11.76 25.36
C SER A 336 -15.32 -10.34 25.03
N MET A 337 -15.98 -9.32 25.60
CA MET A 337 -15.56 -7.92 25.49
C MET A 337 -14.15 -7.70 26.08
N ASN A 338 -13.87 -8.27 27.25
CA ASN A 338 -12.56 -8.14 27.89
C ASN A 338 -11.47 -8.90 27.12
N GLN A 339 -11.80 -10.06 26.54
CA GLN A 339 -10.92 -10.77 25.62
C GLN A 339 -10.57 -9.88 24.42
N ALA A 340 -11.55 -9.24 23.78
CA ALA A 340 -11.30 -8.32 22.66
C ALA A 340 -10.43 -7.11 23.05
N ARG A 341 -10.69 -6.49 24.22
CA ARG A 341 -9.88 -5.38 24.76
C ARG A 341 -8.44 -5.76 25.08
N SER A 342 -8.17 -7.04 25.37
CA SER A 342 -6.83 -7.53 25.68
C SER A 342 -5.93 -7.64 24.44
N ILE A 343 -6.50 -7.63 23.23
CA ILE A 343 -5.75 -7.76 21.99
C ILE A 343 -5.16 -6.39 21.60
N ARG A 344 -3.83 -6.33 21.49
CA ARG A 344 -3.07 -5.10 21.24
C ARG A 344 -2.18 -5.28 20.03
N LEU A 345 -1.96 -4.21 19.28
CA LEU A 345 -1.03 -4.18 18.16
C LEU A 345 0.41 -4.30 18.69
N ASN A 346 1.23 -5.16 18.07
CA ASN A 346 2.66 -5.14 18.33
C ASN A 346 3.32 -3.98 17.57
N VAL A 347 3.41 -2.83 18.23
CA VAL A 347 3.98 -1.60 17.64
C VAL A 347 5.46 -1.70 17.26
N SER A 348 6.17 -2.75 17.72
CA SER A 348 7.56 -3.03 17.33
C SER A 348 7.68 -3.88 16.07
N ALA A 349 6.62 -4.60 15.68
CA ALA A 349 6.61 -5.48 14.52
C ALA A 349 6.36 -4.67 13.23
N GLY A 350 7.41 -4.08 12.65
CA GLY A 350 7.27 -3.43 11.33
C GLY A 350 8.17 -2.22 11.03
N ALA A 351 9.32 -2.07 11.70
CA ALA A 351 10.25 -0.94 11.48
C ALA A 351 10.86 -0.84 10.05
N ALA A 352 10.58 -1.78 9.15
CA ALA A 352 11.03 -1.81 7.76
C ALA A 352 9.92 -1.52 6.72
N ARG A 353 8.81 -0.89 7.13
CA ARG A 353 7.75 -0.45 6.20
C ARG A 353 7.87 1.06 5.93
N PRO A 354 7.74 1.54 4.68
CA PRO A 354 7.66 2.98 4.37
C PRO A 354 6.51 3.69 5.11
N ASN A 355 5.44 2.96 5.44
CA ASN A 355 4.42 3.38 6.40
C ASN A 355 4.44 2.41 7.59
N PRO A 356 5.07 2.77 8.72
CA PRO A 356 5.05 1.95 9.92
C PRO A 356 3.60 1.76 10.38
N GLN A 357 3.15 0.51 10.52
CA GLN A 357 1.82 0.19 11.09
C GLN A 357 1.64 0.71 12.53
N GLY A 358 2.66 1.32 13.13
CA GLY A 358 2.61 1.99 14.44
C GLY A 358 3.16 3.43 14.48
N SER A 359 3.36 4.12 13.35
CA SER A 359 3.83 5.54 13.37
C SER A 359 2.71 6.56 13.52
N PHE A 360 1.46 6.19 13.22
CA PHE A 360 0.33 7.06 13.49
C PHE A 360 0.00 7.02 14.97
N LYS A 361 0.37 8.06 15.71
CA LYS A 361 -0.18 8.34 17.04
C LYS A 361 -1.63 8.79 16.90
N TYR A 362 -2.51 7.88 16.49
CA TYR A 362 -3.92 8.17 16.18
C TYR A 362 -4.68 8.74 17.38
N GLY A 363 -4.17 8.57 18.60
CA GLY A 363 -4.64 9.23 19.82
C GLY A 363 -4.56 10.76 19.84
N ASP A 364 -3.62 11.33 19.09
CA ASP A 364 -3.31 12.77 19.04
C ASP A 364 -3.84 13.41 17.74
N ILE A 365 -4.48 12.63 16.87
CA ILE A 365 -4.97 13.09 15.57
C ILE A 365 -6.35 13.75 15.71
N THR A 366 -6.53 14.86 15.00
CA THR A 366 -7.81 15.56 14.95
C THR A 366 -8.80 14.78 14.07
N VAL A 367 -9.90 14.32 14.68
CA VAL A 367 -11.01 13.68 13.97
C VAL A 367 -11.75 14.72 13.12
N THR A 368 -11.91 14.43 11.84
CA THR A 368 -12.62 15.28 10.88
C THR A 368 -14.14 15.15 10.99
N GLU A 369 -14.63 13.92 11.20
CA GLU A 369 -16.06 13.60 11.21
C GLU A 369 -16.35 12.50 12.23
N VAL A 370 -17.52 12.54 12.85
CA VAL A 370 -17.96 11.56 13.85
C VAL A 370 -19.33 11.02 13.46
N TYR A 371 -19.42 9.71 13.23
CA TYR A 371 -20.67 9.01 12.97
C TYR A 371 -20.99 8.07 14.13
N VAL A 372 -22.19 8.18 14.70
CA VAL A 372 -22.74 7.16 15.59
C VAL A 372 -23.74 6.37 14.78
N LEU A 373 -23.34 5.17 14.35
CA LEU A 373 -24.13 4.24 13.56
C LEU A 373 -24.89 3.32 14.51
N LEU A 374 -26.19 3.60 14.66
CA LEU A 374 -27.08 2.84 15.50
C LEU A 374 -27.88 1.85 14.65
N ASN A 375 -27.81 0.57 15.01
CA ASN A 375 -28.70 -0.46 14.48
C ASN A 375 -29.81 -0.82 15.47
N ARG A 376 -30.89 -1.43 14.95
CA ARG A 376 -32.07 -1.88 15.69
C ARG A 376 -32.50 -3.26 15.19
N PRO A 377 -33.34 -3.99 15.95
CA PRO A 377 -33.98 -5.20 15.44
C PRO A 377 -34.70 -4.93 14.11
N PRO A 378 -34.88 -5.95 13.25
CA PRO A 378 -35.62 -5.81 12.01
C PRO A 378 -37.02 -5.20 12.23
N GLU A 379 -37.44 -4.34 11.31
CA GLU A 379 -38.74 -3.67 11.34
C GLU A 379 -39.39 -3.65 9.95
N LEU A 380 -40.71 -3.44 9.90
CA LEU A 380 -41.44 -3.35 8.64
C LEU A 380 -41.30 -1.93 8.06
N ILE A 381 -40.66 -1.83 6.90
CA ILE A 381 -40.56 -0.60 6.11
C ILE A 381 -41.18 -0.88 4.74
N ASP A 382 -42.20 -0.12 4.37
CA ASP A 382 -42.99 -0.32 3.14
C ASP A 382 -43.50 -1.76 2.97
N GLY A 383 -43.92 -2.39 4.08
CA GLY A 383 -44.49 -3.74 4.11
C GLY A 383 -43.48 -4.87 3.96
N LYS A 384 -42.17 -4.59 3.95
CA LYS A 384 -41.10 -5.60 3.94
C LYS A 384 -40.27 -5.51 5.21
N TRP A 385 -39.81 -6.65 5.71
CA TRP A 385 -38.82 -6.68 6.78
C TRP A 385 -37.53 -6.07 6.29
N ARG A 386 -36.96 -5.19 7.10
CA ARG A 386 -35.74 -4.43 6.81
C ARG A 386 -34.95 -4.22 8.09
N THR A 387 -33.65 -4.06 7.93
CA THR A 387 -32.73 -3.63 8.98
C THR A 387 -32.13 -2.29 8.58
N THR A 388 -31.68 -1.51 9.57
CA THR A 388 -31.25 -0.12 9.34
C THR A 388 -29.98 0.24 10.07
N LEU A 389 -29.25 1.20 9.50
CA LEU A 389 -28.25 2.01 10.18
C LEU A 389 -28.76 3.45 10.23
N ASN A 390 -28.86 4.03 11.43
CA ASN A 390 -29.41 5.38 11.66
C ASN A 390 -30.80 5.61 11.03
N GLY A 391 -31.63 4.57 10.98
CA GLY A 391 -32.97 4.61 10.40
C GLY A 391 -33.01 4.62 8.86
N ILE A 392 -31.88 4.36 8.19
CA ILE A 392 -31.84 4.09 6.76
C ILE A 392 -31.61 2.59 6.54
N SER A 393 -32.51 1.96 5.79
CA SER A 393 -32.27 0.63 5.22
C SER A 393 -31.70 0.84 3.81
N TYR A 394 -30.49 0.35 3.57
CA TYR A 394 -29.85 0.51 2.28
C TYR A 394 -30.59 -0.30 1.22
N LEU A 395 -30.84 0.34 0.08
CA LEU A 395 -31.34 -0.30 -1.13
C LEU A 395 -30.27 -0.24 -2.21
N PRO A 396 -29.74 -1.39 -2.66
CA PRO A 396 -28.83 -1.41 -3.79
C PRO A 396 -29.57 -0.89 -5.05
N PRO A 397 -29.07 0.16 -5.71
CA PRO A 397 -29.64 0.63 -6.96
C PRO A 397 -29.39 -0.39 -8.09
N SER A 398 -30.21 -0.37 -9.13
CA SER A 398 -30.03 -1.25 -10.31
C SER A 398 -28.76 -0.97 -11.10
N THR A 399 -28.18 0.23 -10.92
CA THR A 399 -26.88 0.63 -11.47
C THR A 399 -25.92 0.83 -10.30
N PRO A 400 -24.81 0.08 -10.21
CA PRO A 400 -23.84 0.22 -9.13
C PRO A 400 -23.40 1.67 -8.93
N LEU A 401 -23.22 2.06 -7.66
CA LEU A 401 -22.82 3.40 -7.25
C LEU A 401 -21.55 3.85 -7.97
N LYS A 402 -20.58 2.95 -8.14
CA LYS A 402 -19.31 3.24 -8.80
C LYS A 402 -19.47 3.56 -10.28
N LEU A 403 -20.30 2.80 -10.98
CA LEU A 403 -20.66 3.08 -12.38
C LEU A 403 -21.46 4.38 -12.49
N ALA A 404 -22.41 4.62 -11.58
CA ALA A 404 -23.17 5.87 -11.58
C ALA A 404 -22.28 7.10 -11.35
N GLN A 405 -21.31 7.01 -10.44
CA GLN A 405 -20.30 8.05 -10.21
C GLN A 405 -19.44 8.29 -11.46
N GLN A 406 -18.91 7.23 -12.06
CA GLN A 406 -18.02 7.34 -13.23
C GLN A 406 -18.72 7.93 -14.46
N PHE A 407 -19.99 7.60 -14.67
CA PHE A 407 -20.79 8.08 -15.80
C PHE A 407 -21.64 9.32 -15.46
N ASN A 408 -21.44 9.92 -14.28
CA ASN A 408 -22.17 11.11 -13.79
C ASN A 408 -23.71 10.97 -13.88
N ILE A 409 -24.23 9.79 -13.53
CA ILE A 409 -25.68 9.52 -13.57
C ILE A 409 -26.34 10.09 -12.32
N LEU A 410 -27.16 11.13 -12.52
CA LEU A 410 -27.86 11.80 -11.43
C LEU A 410 -29.01 10.94 -10.88
N GLY A 411 -29.28 11.07 -9.58
CA GLY A 411 -30.45 10.45 -8.92
C GLY A 411 -30.29 9.00 -8.48
N VAL A 412 -29.12 8.37 -8.71
CA VAL A 412 -28.84 7.00 -8.27
C VAL A 412 -28.59 6.93 -6.76
N TYR A 413 -27.90 7.92 -6.20
CA TYR A 413 -27.57 7.99 -4.78
C TYR A 413 -27.47 9.44 -4.29
N LYS A 414 -27.38 9.61 -2.97
CA LYS A 414 -27.22 10.90 -2.29
C LYS A 414 -26.08 10.83 -1.27
N LEU A 415 -25.41 11.95 -1.02
CA LEU A 415 -24.33 12.08 -0.02
C LEU A 415 -24.86 12.75 1.26
N ASP A 416 -25.96 12.22 1.80
CA ASP A 416 -26.72 12.82 2.92
C ASP A 416 -26.93 11.85 4.09
N PHE A 417 -26.06 10.84 4.24
CA PHE A 417 -26.23 9.85 5.30
C PHE A 417 -26.07 10.52 6.68
N PRO A 418 -26.99 10.27 7.62
CA PRO A 418 -27.02 11.04 8.86
C PRO A 418 -25.91 10.61 9.83
N TYR A 419 -25.20 11.60 10.40
CA TYR A 419 -24.16 11.40 11.42
C TYR A 419 -24.65 10.67 12.68
N ARG A 420 -25.94 10.79 13.01
CA ARG A 420 -26.60 10.13 14.13
C ARG A 420 -28.03 9.77 13.74
N LEU A 421 -28.64 8.84 14.47
CA LEU A 421 -30.06 8.55 14.32
C LEU A 421 -30.91 9.84 14.40
N MET A 422 -31.68 10.10 13.35
CA MET A 422 -32.60 11.24 13.28
C MET A 422 -33.96 10.89 13.91
N ASN A 423 -34.65 11.90 14.46
CA ASN A 423 -36.02 11.75 14.94
C ASN A 423 -37.02 11.71 13.77
N ARG A 424 -36.98 10.63 12.98
CA ARG A 424 -37.89 10.37 11.85
C ARG A 424 -38.20 8.88 11.75
N HIS A 425 -39.27 8.55 11.02
CA HIS A 425 -39.54 7.15 10.70
C HIS A 425 -38.42 6.55 9.84
N PRO A 426 -38.04 5.30 10.11
CA PRO A 426 -37.12 4.55 9.26
C PRO A 426 -37.60 4.48 7.82
N LYS A 427 -36.67 4.51 6.87
CA LYS A 427 -36.98 4.49 5.44
C LYS A 427 -35.95 3.72 4.65
N VAL A 428 -36.35 3.30 3.45
CA VAL A 428 -35.44 2.77 2.43
C VAL A 428 -34.80 3.94 1.66
N ASP A 429 -33.48 3.97 1.52
CA ASP A 429 -32.78 5.00 0.72
C ASP A 429 -31.40 4.50 0.24
N THR A 430 -30.87 5.15 -0.79
CA THR A 430 -29.49 4.95 -1.26
C THR A 430 -28.65 6.17 -0.88
N SER A 431 -28.45 6.32 0.43
CA SER A 431 -27.75 7.44 1.05
C SER A 431 -26.35 7.00 1.51
N LEU A 432 -25.33 7.78 1.18
CA LEU A 432 -23.92 7.47 1.38
C LEU A 432 -23.29 8.46 2.37
N ILE A 433 -22.28 7.97 3.09
CA ILE A 433 -21.37 8.80 3.88
C ILE A 433 -20.44 9.52 2.91
N ASN A 434 -20.34 10.85 3.05
CA ASN A 434 -19.41 11.66 2.29
C ASN A 434 -18.06 11.73 3.02
N GLY A 435 -17.13 10.85 2.67
CA GLY A 435 -15.84 10.76 3.34
C GLY A 435 -14.87 11.82 2.86
N THR A 436 -14.24 12.53 3.80
CA THR A 436 -13.16 13.48 3.49
C THR A 436 -11.86 12.73 3.18
N TYR A 437 -11.32 12.85 1.96
CA TYR A 437 -10.06 12.22 1.57
C TYR A 437 -8.89 12.69 2.46
N LYS A 438 -8.08 11.73 2.94
CA LYS A 438 -7.04 11.92 3.98
C LYS A 438 -7.58 12.51 5.30
N GLY A 439 -8.90 12.47 5.51
CA GLY A 439 -9.53 12.77 6.79
C GLY A 439 -9.47 11.56 7.72
N PHE A 440 -9.51 11.82 9.03
CA PHE A 440 -9.74 10.78 10.05
C PHE A 440 -11.20 10.81 10.46
N ILE A 441 -11.92 9.71 10.23
CA ILE A 441 -13.32 9.54 10.63
C ILE A 441 -13.39 8.66 11.89
N GLU A 442 -14.20 9.09 12.86
CA GLU A 442 -14.56 8.28 14.02
C GLU A 442 -15.93 7.66 13.78
N ILE A 443 -16.01 6.33 13.82
CA ILE A 443 -17.26 5.60 13.66
C ILE A 443 -17.54 4.86 14.96
N ILE A 444 -18.70 5.12 15.56
CA ILE A 444 -19.19 4.46 16.75
C ILE A 444 -20.35 3.58 16.32
N PHE A 445 -20.17 2.27 16.38
CA PHE A 445 -21.26 1.33 16.24
C PHE A 445 -21.98 1.20 17.58
N GLN A 446 -23.28 1.51 17.60
CA GLN A 446 -24.15 1.39 18.78
C GLN A 446 -25.18 0.30 18.51
N ASN A 447 -25.09 -0.81 19.24
CA ASN A 447 -25.96 -1.95 19.02
C ASN A 447 -27.17 -1.94 19.95
N ASN A 448 -28.33 -1.57 19.42
CA ASN A 448 -29.62 -1.65 20.10
C ASN A 448 -30.45 -2.88 19.66
N ASP A 449 -29.86 -3.80 18.92
CA ASP A 449 -30.44 -5.10 18.60
C ASP A 449 -30.20 -6.10 19.74
N THR A 450 -30.82 -7.27 19.62
CA THR A 450 -30.77 -8.38 20.58
C THR A 450 -29.65 -9.38 20.29
N ALA A 451 -29.08 -9.33 19.09
CA ALA A 451 -27.97 -10.19 18.65
C ALA A 451 -26.63 -9.44 18.64
N VAL A 452 -25.54 -10.19 18.77
CA VAL A 452 -24.19 -9.66 18.51
C VAL A 452 -24.08 -9.36 17.01
N GLN A 453 -23.74 -8.12 16.69
CA GLN A 453 -23.49 -7.67 15.32
C GLN A 453 -21.98 -7.57 15.10
N SER A 454 -21.49 -7.92 13.92
CA SER A 454 -20.09 -7.73 13.54
C SER A 454 -20.02 -6.82 12.33
N TYR A 455 -19.27 -5.71 12.39
CA TYR A 455 -19.18 -4.74 11.31
C TYR A 455 -17.86 -4.86 10.57
N HIS A 456 -17.94 -4.84 9.23
CA HIS A 456 -16.83 -4.92 8.30
C HIS A 456 -16.78 -3.68 7.41
N MET A 457 -15.57 -3.18 7.13
CA MET A 457 -15.34 -2.09 6.19
C MET A 457 -14.41 -2.53 5.07
N ASP A 458 -14.93 -2.57 3.84
CA ASP A 458 -14.14 -2.87 2.65
C ASP A 458 -13.12 -1.75 2.40
N GLY A 459 -11.99 -2.08 1.78
CA GLY A 459 -10.98 -1.10 1.36
C GLY A 459 -10.09 -0.52 2.46
N TYR A 460 -10.38 -0.80 3.73
CA TYR A 460 -9.68 -0.23 4.87
C TYR A 460 -9.37 -1.25 5.97
N ALA A 461 -8.30 -0.98 6.70
CA ALA A 461 -8.19 -1.42 8.09
C ALA A 461 -8.44 -0.21 9.00
N PHE A 462 -9.06 -0.43 10.14
CA PHE A 462 -9.40 0.60 11.12
C PHE A 462 -8.84 0.26 12.50
N PHE A 463 -8.53 1.29 13.28
CA PHE A 463 -8.06 1.13 14.66
C PHE A 463 -9.25 0.96 15.58
N VAL A 464 -9.29 -0.13 16.34
CA VAL A 464 -10.30 -0.34 17.39
C VAL A 464 -9.84 0.40 18.63
N VAL A 465 -10.47 1.54 18.92
CA VAL A 465 -10.01 2.45 19.97
C VAL A 465 -10.79 2.34 21.26
N GLY A 466 -12.03 1.88 21.23
CA GLY A 466 -12.83 1.74 22.45
C GLY A 466 -14.01 0.84 22.23
N MET A 467 -14.51 0.29 23.32
CA MET A 467 -15.75 -0.49 23.36
C MET A 467 -16.22 -0.52 24.80
N ASP A 468 -17.52 -0.45 25.06
CA ASP A 468 -18.10 -0.64 26.40
C ASP A 468 -19.60 -0.93 26.33
N PHE A 469 -20.17 -1.40 27.45
CA PHE A 469 -21.62 -1.54 27.58
C PHE A 469 -22.30 -0.19 27.84
N GLY A 470 -23.57 -0.10 27.48
CA GLY A 470 -24.39 1.11 27.60
C GLY A 470 -24.42 1.93 26.31
N VAL A 471 -24.71 3.22 26.48
CA VAL A 471 -24.81 4.18 25.38
C VAL A 471 -23.52 4.97 25.29
N TRP A 472 -22.95 5.05 24.10
CA TRP A 472 -21.77 5.87 23.88
C TRP A 472 -22.08 7.36 24.10
N THR A 473 -21.17 8.04 24.79
CA THR A 473 -21.19 9.50 24.98
C THR A 473 -19.83 10.08 24.65
N GLU A 474 -19.72 11.41 24.51
CA GLU A 474 -18.44 12.05 24.23
C GLU A 474 -17.41 11.80 25.35
N ASN A 475 -17.87 11.63 26.60
CA ASN A 475 -17.04 11.28 27.75
C ASN A 475 -16.42 9.88 27.62
N SER A 476 -17.03 8.98 26.85
CA SER A 476 -16.52 7.62 26.61
C SER A 476 -15.12 7.64 25.98
N ARG A 477 -14.73 8.71 25.28
CA ARG A 477 -13.37 8.89 24.72
C ARG A 477 -12.26 8.86 25.78
N GLY A 478 -12.58 9.11 27.05
CA GLY A 478 -11.64 8.96 28.16
C GLY A 478 -11.19 7.51 28.39
N THR A 479 -11.93 6.53 27.86
CA THR A 479 -11.61 5.09 27.96
C THR A 479 -10.88 4.54 26.73
N TYR A 480 -10.63 5.38 25.72
CA TYR A 480 -10.06 4.90 24.47
C TYR A 480 -8.61 4.46 24.63
N ASN A 481 -8.28 3.32 24.03
CA ASN A 481 -6.91 2.92 23.76
C ASN A 481 -6.35 3.72 22.57
N LYS A 482 -5.61 4.78 22.91
CA LYS A 482 -5.03 5.75 21.98
C LYS A 482 -3.60 5.44 21.53
N TRP A 483 -3.06 4.29 21.91
CA TRP A 483 -1.65 3.96 21.73
C TRP A 483 -1.40 2.80 20.76
N ASP A 484 -1.93 1.62 21.07
CA ASP A 484 -1.62 0.31 20.44
C ASP A 484 -2.90 -0.51 20.20
N GLY A 485 -3.98 0.18 19.87
CA GLY A 485 -5.24 -0.39 19.38
C GLY A 485 -4.98 -1.15 18.10
N VAL A 486 -5.48 -2.38 18.05
CA VAL A 486 -5.25 -3.28 16.92
C VAL A 486 -5.97 -2.76 15.66
N ALA A 487 -5.25 -2.71 14.54
CA ALA A 487 -5.82 -2.38 13.24
C ALA A 487 -6.47 -3.63 12.63
N ARG A 488 -7.74 -3.56 12.24
CA ARG A 488 -8.53 -4.71 11.79
C ARG A 488 -9.51 -4.31 10.70
N SER A 489 -10.15 -5.28 10.06
CA SER A 489 -11.23 -5.04 9.09
C SER A 489 -12.62 -5.36 9.62
N THR A 490 -12.73 -6.16 10.70
CA THR A 490 -14.02 -6.59 11.26
C THR A 490 -14.05 -6.48 12.78
N ILE A 491 -15.14 -5.95 13.35
CA ILE A 491 -15.28 -5.82 14.80
C ILE A 491 -16.70 -6.08 15.29
N GLN A 492 -16.82 -6.78 16.41
CA GLN A 492 -18.09 -7.08 17.06
C GLN A 492 -18.63 -5.93 17.92
N VAL A 493 -19.95 -5.93 18.10
CA VAL A 493 -20.68 -5.04 18.99
C VAL A 493 -21.77 -5.84 19.68
N PHE A 494 -21.70 -5.93 21.01
CA PHE A 494 -22.65 -6.72 21.80
C PHE A 494 -24.00 -5.99 21.95
N PRO A 495 -25.12 -6.73 22.16
CA PRO A 495 -26.40 -6.13 22.50
C PRO A 495 -26.29 -5.13 23.66
N GLY A 496 -26.80 -3.91 23.46
CA GLY A 496 -26.75 -2.85 24.46
C GLY A 496 -25.35 -2.28 24.72
N ALA A 497 -24.41 -2.47 23.79
CA ALA A 497 -23.04 -1.96 23.87
C ALA A 497 -22.69 -1.08 22.66
N TRP A 498 -21.50 -0.50 22.71
CA TRP A 498 -20.91 0.26 21.62
C TRP A 498 -19.45 -0.14 21.39
N THR A 499 -18.99 0.04 20.14
CA THR A 499 -17.59 -0.09 19.74
C THR A 499 -17.22 1.12 18.87
N ALA A 500 -16.10 1.76 19.18
CA ALA A 500 -15.58 2.92 18.47
C ALA A 500 -14.31 2.55 17.68
N ILE A 501 -14.29 2.97 16.42
CA ILE A 501 -13.17 2.80 15.51
C ILE A 501 -12.70 4.15 14.95
N LEU A 502 -11.41 4.22 14.60
CA LEU A 502 -10.84 5.32 13.83
C LEU A 502 -10.37 4.81 12.48
N VAL A 503 -10.74 5.50 11.40
CA VAL A 503 -10.37 5.16 10.03
C VAL A 503 -9.68 6.35 9.38
N TYR A 504 -8.54 6.11 8.74
CA TYR A 504 -7.86 7.09 7.92
C TYR A 504 -8.29 6.92 6.47
N LEU A 505 -9.01 7.90 5.90
CA LEU A 505 -9.63 7.79 4.58
C LEU A 505 -8.64 8.12 3.43
N ASP A 506 -7.56 7.35 3.32
CA ASP A 506 -6.51 7.53 2.30
C ASP A 506 -6.71 6.74 1.00
N ASN A 507 -7.70 5.86 0.98
CA ASN A 507 -8.05 5.03 -0.16
C ASN A 507 -9.27 5.60 -0.94
N ALA A 508 -9.02 6.36 -2.01
CA ALA A 508 -10.11 6.91 -2.83
C ALA A 508 -10.95 5.77 -3.46
N GLY A 509 -12.27 5.94 -3.45
CA GLY A 509 -13.21 4.90 -3.87
C GLY A 509 -14.60 5.03 -3.27
N ILE A 510 -15.46 4.07 -3.60
CA ILE A 510 -16.73 3.84 -2.92
C ILE A 510 -16.59 2.52 -2.19
N TRP A 511 -16.66 2.55 -0.85
CA TRP A 511 -16.34 1.41 0.00
C TRP A 511 -17.53 1.02 0.87
N ASN A 512 -17.82 -0.27 0.96
CA ASN A 512 -18.93 -0.76 1.74
C ASN A 512 -18.58 -0.84 3.24
N LEU A 513 -19.50 -0.42 4.08
CA LEU A 513 -19.50 -0.61 5.52
C LEU A 513 -20.78 -1.36 5.89
N ARG A 514 -20.65 -2.61 6.31
CA ARG A 514 -21.77 -3.54 6.50
C ARG A 514 -21.68 -4.31 7.80
N THR A 515 -22.79 -4.88 8.23
CA THR A 515 -22.74 -6.02 9.15
C THR A 515 -22.37 -7.30 8.39
N GLU A 516 -21.66 -8.20 9.06
CA GLU A 516 -21.32 -9.56 8.59
C GLU A 516 -22.39 -10.58 8.97
N ASN A 517 -23.36 -10.21 9.80
CA ASN A 517 -24.58 -10.98 10.02
C ASN A 517 -25.41 -10.95 8.73
N LEU A 518 -25.44 -12.07 8.01
CA LEU A 518 -25.91 -12.13 6.62
C LEU A 518 -27.40 -11.80 6.47
N ASP A 519 -28.22 -12.16 7.45
CA ASP A 519 -29.63 -11.78 7.53
C ASP A 519 -29.80 -10.27 7.65
N SER A 520 -29.03 -9.67 8.54
CA SER A 520 -29.05 -8.24 8.76
C SER A 520 -28.49 -7.47 7.57
N TRP A 521 -27.43 -7.95 6.94
CA TRP A 521 -26.86 -7.36 5.73
C TRP A 521 -27.86 -7.43 4.57
N TYR A 522 -28.40 -8.62 4.29
CA TYR A 522 -29.37 -8.81 3.19
C TYR A 522 -30.61 -7.93 3.34
N LEU A 523 -31.05 -7.68 4.57
CA LEU A 523 -32.19 -6.81 4.88
C LEU A 523 -31.87 -5.30 4.84
N GLY A 524 -30.63 -4.91 4.54
CA GLY A 524 -30.21 -3.53 4.26
C GLY A 524 -29.38 -2.84 5.35
N GLN A 525 -28.78 -3.58 6.29
CA GLN A 525 -27.91 -3.01 7.34
C GLN A 525 -26.48 -2.78 6.82
N GLU A 526 -26.36 -1.89 5.85
CA GLU A 526 -25.10 -1.46 5.27
C GLU A 526 -25.17 0.02 4.87
N VAL A 527 -24.01 0.62 4.61
CA VAL A 527 -23.86 1.96 4.06
C VAL A 527 -22.58 2.00 3.24
N TYR A 528 -22.48 2.91 2.28
CA TYR A 528 -21.24 3.11 1.54
C TYR A 528 -20.59 4.45 1.91
N VAL A 529 -19.26 4.45 2.01
CA VAL A 529 -18.43 5.63 2.21
C VAL A 529 -17.84 6.02 0.86
N SER A 530 -18.22 7.20 0.35
CA SER A 530 -17.67 7.78 -0.87
C SER A 530 -16.49 8.67 -0.53
N VAL A 531 -15.29 8.32 -0.98
CA VAL A 531 -14.05 9.06 -0.74
C VAL A 531 -13.49 9.54 -2.08
N VAL A 532 -13.52 10.85 -2.30
CA VAL A 532 -13.05 11.48 -3.54
C VAL A 532 -11.77 12.25 -3.29
N ASN A 533 -10.71 11.97 -4.04
CA ASN A 533 -9.45 12.71 -3.96
C ASN A 533 -9.54 14.01 -4.78
N PRO A 534 -9.50 15.20 -4.13
CA PRO A 534 -9.60 16.49 -4.83
C PRO A 534 -8.28 16.95 -5.47
N GLU A 535 -7.15 16.31 -5.14
CA GLU A 535 -5.81 16.73 -5.58
C GLU A 535 -5.46 16.20 -6.98
N THR A 536 -6.11 15.12 -7.43
CA THR A 536 -5.80 14.45 -8.71
C THR A 536 -7.04 13.81 -9.34
N ASP A 537 -7.26 14.04 -10.63
CA ASP A 537 -8.38 13.48 -11.42
C ASP A 537 -8.17 12.00 -11.84
N LYS A 538 -7.10 11.34 -11.35
CA LYS A 538 -6.70 9.95 -11.70
C LYS A 538 -6.39 9.07 -10.49
N SER A 539 -7.09 9.29 -9.37
CA SER A 539 -6.78 8.60 -8.11
C SER A 539 -7.13 7.10 -8.10
N GLU A 540 -8.11 6.70 -8.91
CA GLU A 540 -8.46 5.31 -9.20
C GLU A 540 -8.23 5.00 -10.69
N PRO A 541 -8.01 3.71 -11.07
CA PRO A 541 -7.92 3.32 -12.46
C PRO A 541 -9.25 3.56 -13.18
N SER A 542 -9.17 3.69 -14.49
CA SER A 542 -10.35 3.71 -15.35
C SER A 542 -11.19 2.44 -15.19
N VAL A 543 -12.45 2.51 -15.59
CA VAL A 543 -13.36 1.35 -15.65
C VAL A 543 -12.63 0.17 -16.30
N PRO A 544 -12.59 -1.01 -15.66
CA PRO A 544 -12.00 -2.20 -16.25
C PRO A 544 -12.58 -2.53 -17.63
N ASP A 545 -11.74 -2.95 -18.57
CA ASP A 545 -12.17 -3.28 -19.94
C ASP A 545 -13.19 -4.43 -20.00
N ASN A 546 -13.17 -5.31 -18.99
CA ASN A 546 -14.08 -6.44 -18.83
C ASN A 546 -15.28 -6.14 -17.91
N SER A 547 -15.56 -4.87 -17.59
CA SER A 547 -16.69 -4.49 -16.76
C SER A 547 -18.02 -4.95 -17.35
N ILE A 548 -18.87 -5.47 -16.46
CA ILE A 548 -20.27 -5.78 -16.75
C ILE A 548 -21.10 -4.51 -16.50
N TYR A 549 -21.97 -4.17 -17.44
CA TYR A 549 -22.87 -3.02 -17.36
C TYR A 549 -24.32 -3.48 -17.16
N CYS A 550 -25.00 -2.84 -16.22
CA CYS A 550 -26.36 -3.17 -15.82
C CYS A 550 -27.16 -1.91 -15.46
N GLY A 551 -28.47 -2.07 -15.21
CA GLY A 551 -29.36 -0.95 -14.89
C GLY A 551 -29.44 0.07 -16.03
N LEU A 552 -29.26 1.36 -15.70
CA LEU A 552 -29.31 2.48 -16.63
C LEU A 552 -28.17 2.44 -17.67
N LEU A 553 -27.12 1.66 -17.43
CA LEU A 553 -26.00 1.46 -18.36
C LEU A 553 -26.09 0.16 -19.14
N SER A 554 -27.19 -0.60 -19.04
CA SER A 554 -27.36 -1.87 -19.77
C SER A 554 -27.13 -1.75 -21.28
N SER A 555 -27.38 -0.59 -21.90
CA SER A 555 -27.09 -0.33 -23.31
C SER A 555 -25.60 -0.29 -23.68
N PHE A 556 -24.72 -0.13 -22.69
CA PHE A 556 -23.26 -0.19 -22.86
C PHE A 556 -22.73 -1.63 -22.82
N GLN A 557 -23.59 -2.59 -22.46
CA GLN A 557 -23.20 -3.99 -22.40
C GLN A 557 -22.84 -4.50 -23.79
N ARG A 558 -21.62 -5.03 -23.92
CA ARG A 558 -21.15 -5.70 -25.14
C ARG A 558 -21.55 -7.17 -25.12
N ASP A 559 -21.84 -7.74 -26.30
CA ASP A 559 -22.07 -9.19 -26.44
C ASP A 559 -20.83 -9.98 -26.01
N GLN A 560 -20.90 -10.69 -24.89
CA GLN A 560 -19.85 -11.61 -24.45
C GLN A 560 -19.88 -12.94 -25.24
N ALA A 561 -19.95 -12.89 -26.57
CA ALA A 561 -19.85 -14.08 -27.43
C ALA A 561 -18.41 -14.55 -27.67
N HIS A 562 -17.40 -13.88 -27.12
CA HIS A 562 -16.03 -14.39 -27.10
C HIS A 562 -15.62 -14.73 -25.67
N ARG A 563 -15.61 -16.04 -25.38
CA ARG A 563 -14.76 -16.62 -24.35
C ARG A 563 -13.36 -16.06 -24.55
N PHE A 564 -12.91 -15.14 -23.70
CA PHE A 564 -11.49 -14.89 -23.56
C PHE A 564 -10.88 -16.15 -22.94
N MET A 565 -10.54 -17.11 -23.80
CA MET A 565 -9.60 -18.17 -23.47
C MET A 565 -8.23 -17.50 -23.41
N PHE A 566 -7.73 -17.20 -22.22
CA PHE A 566 -6.28 -17.16 -22.08
C PHE A 566 -5.78 -18.58 -22.34
N SER A 567 -4.88 -18.71 -23.31
CA SER A 567 -4.27 -19.97 -23.66
C SER A 567 -3.62 -20.56 -22.41
N SER A 568 -4.09 -21.73 -21.98
CA SER A 568 -3.21 -22.70 -21.37
C SER A 568 -1.98 -22.84 -22.27
N ALA A 569 -0.79 -22.77 -21.69
CA ALA A 569 0.46 -22.97 -22.40
C ALA A 569 0.36 -24.26 -23.26
N PRO A 570 0.51 -24.21 -24.59
CA PRO A 570 0.39 -25.40 -25.41
C PRO A 570 1.57 -26.32 -25.11
N SER A 571 1.28 -27.56 -24.70
CA SER A 571 2.22 -28.66 -24.79
C SER A 571 2.65 -28.79 -26.26
N VAL A 572 3.92 -28.50 -26.55
CA VAL A 572 4.48 -28.61 -27.90
C VAL A 572 4.63 -30.10 -28.24
N SER A 573 3.80 -30.58 -29.17
CA SER A 573 4.14 -31.75 -29.99
C SER A 573 4.51 -31.31 -31.40
N SER A 574 5.39 -32.10 -32.01
CA SER A 574 6.33 -31.73 -33.06
C SER A 574 5.74 -31.54 -34.46
N ALA A 575 6.43 -30.68 -35.23
CA ALA A 575 6.33 -30.42 -36.68
C ALA A 575 5.36 -29.26 -37.02
N SER A 576 5.84 -28.10 -37.44
CA SER A 576 6.53 -27.95 -38.73
C SER A 576 7.57 -26.83 -38.69
N LYS A 577 8.84 -27.22 -38.88
CA LYS A 577 10.07 -26.44 -38.67
C LYS A 577 10.37 -25.39 -39.75
N THR A 578 9.44 -25.09 -40.65
CA THR A 578 9.72 -24.27 -41.85
C THR A 578 9.32 -22.81 -41.72
N VAL A 579 8.51 -22.44 -40.72
CA VAL A 579 8.10 -21.03 -40.48
C VAL A 579 9.02 -20.34 -39.46
N LEU A 580 9.76 -21.10 -38.67
CA LEU A 580 10.66 -20.59 -37.64
C LEU A 580 11.89 -19.87 -38.20
N SER A 581 12.38 -20.25 -39.38
CA SER A 581 13.60 -19.68 -39.98
C SER A 581 13.44 -18.22 -40.43
N ALA A 582 12.22 -17.78 -40.77
CA ALA A 582 11.96 -16.39 -41.17
C ALA A 582 11.73 -15.45 -39.96
N LEU A 583 11.15 -15.96 -38.87
CA LEU A 583 10.90 -15.19 -37.63
C LEU A 583 12.15 -15.07 -36.73
N VAL A 584 13.13 -15.95 -36.91
CA VAL A 584 14.39 -15.96 -36.13
C VAL A 584 15.35 -14.83 -36.51
N ILE A 585 15.20 -14.12 -37.63
CA ILE A 585 16.14 -13.02 -37.97
C ILE A 585 15.74 -11.68 -37.31
N ALA A 586 14.46 -11.48 -37.00
CA ALA A 586 13.96 -10.23 -36.42
C ALA A 586 14.21 -10.09 -34.89
N PHE A 587 14.48 -11.19 -34.17
CA PHE A 587 14.71 -11.20 -32.72
C PHE A 587 16.18 -11.05 -32.29
N PHE A 588 17.13 -10.93 -33.24
CA PHE A 588 18.58 -11.00 -32.92
C PHE A 588 19.30 -9.66 -32.88
N SER A 589 18.63 -8.54 -33.10
CA SER A 589 19.27 -7.24 -32.92
C SER A 589 19.10 -6.80 -31.47
N CYS A 590 20.19 -6.81 -30.69
CA CYS A 590 20.19 -6.21 -29.34
C CYS A 590 19.74 -4.74 -29.35
N CYS A 591 19.79 -4.08 -30.51
CA CYS A 591 19.33 -2.71 -30.72
C CYS A 591 17.80 -2.55 -30.68
N SER A 592 17.03 -3.64 -30.60
CA SER A 592 15.58 -3.59 -30.36
C SER A 592 15.22 -3.89 -28.90
N TRP A 593 16.20 -4.09 -28.02
CA TRP A 593 15.94 -4.35 -26.60
C TRP A 593 15.62 -3.06 -25.88
N ASP A 594 14.66 -3.14 -24.96
CA ASP A 594 14.33 -2.00 -24.11
C ASP A 594 15.56 -1.56 -23.30
N GLY A 595 15.75 -0.25 -23.20
CA GLY A 595 16.96 0.34 -22.59
C GLY A 595 18.25 0.26 -23.42
N VAL A 596 18.30 -0.43 -24.58
CA VAL A 596 19.50 -0.52 -25.43
C VAL A 596 19.39 0.39 -26.64
N ARG A 597 20.36 1.29 -26.81
CA ARG A 597 20.50 2.16 -27.98
C ARG A 597 21.73 1.77 -28.78
N CYS A 598 21.55 1.61 -30.09
CA CYS A 598 22.65 1.43 -31.02
C CYS A 598 22.86 2.61 -31.96
N ASP A 599 24.10 2.76 -32.41
CA ASP A 599 24.45 3.60 -33.55
C ASP A 599 23.79 3.08 -34.82
N LYS A 600 23.14 3.97 -35.58
CA LYS A 600 22.29 3.58 -36.72
C LYS A 600 23.09 3.07 -37.92
N ASP A 601 24.34 3.50 -38.06
CA ASP A 601 25.18 3.18 -39.21
C ASP A 601 26.07 1.96 -38.95
N THR A 602 26.52 1.78 -37.71
CA THR A 602 27.44 0.70 -37.31
C THR A 602 26.78 -0.43 -36.52
N GLY A 603 25.59 -0.22 -35.96
CA GLY A 603 24.88 -1.20 -35.13
C GLY A 603 25.52 -1.43 -33.76
N HIS A 604 26.56 -0.68 -33.39
CA HIS A 604 27.19 -0.78 -32.07
C HIS A 604 26.29 -0.23 -30.97
N VAL A 605 26.27 -0.88 -29.80
CA VAL A 605 25.58 -0.36 -28.62
C VAL A 605 26.30 0.91 -28.14
N VAL A 606 25.59 2.03 -28.17
CA VAL A 606 26.05 3.36 -27.74
C VAL A 606 25.30 3.87 -26.51
N GLY A 607 24.18 3.27 -26.13
CA GLY A 607 23.47 3.62 -24.90
C GLY A 607 22.88 2.40 -24.22
N LEU A 608 22.94 2.41 -22.89
CA LEU A 608 22.39 1.37 -22.03
C LEU A 608 21.74 2.04 -20.82
N ASN A 609 20.42 2.04 -20.76
CA ASN A 609 19.63 2.48 -19.62
C ASN A 609 19.00 1.25 -18.97
N LEU A 610 19.57 0.82 -17.85
CA LEU A 610 19.05 -0.25 -17.01
C LEU A 610 18.67 0.31 -15.64
N SER A 611 18.27 1.57 -15.57
CA SER A 611 17.75 2.16 -14.35
C SER A 611 16.49 1.39 -13.89
N ARG A 612 16.30 1.28 -12.57
CA ARG A 612 15.10 0.64 -11.96
C ARG A 612 14.83 -0.78 -12.47
N SER A 613 15.87 -1.49 -12.92
CA SER A 613 15.76 -2.79 -13.57
C SER A 613 15.90 -3.97 -12.58
N CYS A 614 15.82 -3.71 -11.27
CA CYS A 614 15.97 -4.69 -10.19
C CYS A 614 17.26 -5.52 -10.28
N LEU A 615 18.32 -4.96 -10.88
CA LEU A 615 19.62 -5.62 -10.98
C LEU A 615 20.21 -5.79 -9.59
N HIS A 616 20.70 -6.99 -9.30
CA HIS A 616 21.36 -7.30 -8.04
C HIS A 616 22.62 -8.15 -8.27
N GLY A 617 23.58 -8.04 -7.36
CA GLY A 617 24.88 -8.72 -7.45
C GLY A 617 26.04 -7.73 -7.52
N SER A 618 27.25 -8.21 -7.82
CA SER A 618 28.44 -7.37 -7.93
C SER A 618 28.84 -7.10 -9.37
N ILE A 619 29.21 -5.86 -9.67
CA ILE A 619 29.90 -5.48 -10.90
C ILE A 619 31.39 -5.49 -10.60
N ASN A 620 32.12 -6.40 -11.24
CA ASN A 620 33.57 -6.51 -11.10
C ASN A 620 34.28 -6.23 -12.43
N SER A 621 35.60 -6.10 -12.37
CA SER A 621 36.49 -5.85 -13.51
C SER A 621 36.31 -6.79 -14.71
N THR A 622 35.80 -8.00 -14.49
CA THR A 622 35.60 -9.00 -15.56
C THR A 622 34.24 -8.91 -16.25
N SER A 623 33.37 -7.98 -15.81
CA SER A 623 32.04 -7.78 -16.38
C SER A 623 32.10 -7.48 -17.88
N THR A 624 31.19 -8.10 -18.63
CA THR A 624 31.07 -7.86 -20.08
C THR A 624 30.63 -6.45 -20.43
N LEU A 625 30.09 -5.70 -19.46
CA LEU A 625 29.73 -4.28 -19.60
C LEU A 625 30.92 -3.46 -20.12
N PHE A 626 32.11 -3.67 -19.56
CA PHE A 626 33.31 -2.91 -19.91
C PHE A 626 33.89 -3.28 -21.29
N ARG A 627 33.28 -4.24 -22.01
CA ARG A 627 33.62 -4.54 -23.42
C ARG A 627 32.83 -3.71 -24.41
N LEU A 628 31.81 -2.96 -23.96
CA LEU A 628 31.02 -2.05 -24.80
C LEU A 628 31.77 -0.73 -24.99
N VAL A 629 32.96 -0.76 -25.61
CA VAL A 629 33.87 0.39 -25.77
C VAL A 629 33.31 1.55 -26.61
N HIS A 630 32.12 1.38 -27.18
CA HIS A 630 31.41 2.41 -27.93
C HIS A 630 30.28 3.09 -27.14
N LEU A 631 30.08 2.67 -25.88
CA LEU A 631 29.04 3.20 -25.01
C LEU A 631 29.30 4.67 -24.69
N GLN A 632 28.26 5.48 -24.90
CA GLN A 632 28.20 6.91 -24.65
C GLN A 632 27.27 7.21 -23.47
N TRP A 633 26.24 6.39 -23.28
CA TRP A 633 25.24 6.56 -22.21
C TRP A 633 25.13 5.30 -21.37
N LEU A 634 25.33 5.40 -20.07
CA LEU A 634 25.13 4.32 -19.12
C LEU A 634 24.34 4.82 -17.91
N SER A 635 23.17 4.22 -17.67
CA SER A 635 22.46 4.36 -16.40
C SER A 635 22.22 2.99 -15.79
N LEU A 636 22.67 2.83 -14.55
CA LEU A 636 22.43 1.66 -13.69
C LEU A 636 21.71 2.09 -12.41
N SER A 637 21.08 3.26 -12.38
CA SER A 637 20.51 3.82 -11.15
C SER A 637 19.34 3.01 -10.60
N TRP A 638 19.03 3.19 -9.31
CA TRP A 638 17.92 2.51 -8.64
C TRP A 638 17.98 0.97 -8.75
N ASN A 639 19.18 0.42 -8.67
CA ASN A 639 19.43 -1.02 -8.60
C ASN A 639 20.07 -1.40 -7.25
N ASN A 640 20.42 -2.67 -7.05
CA ASN A 640 20.99 -3.16 -5.79
C ASN A 640 22.36 -3.80 -5.99
N PHE A 641 23.42 -2.99 -6.07
CA PHE A 641 24.79 -3.48 -6.14
C PHE A 641 25.48 -3.54 -4.78
N THR A 642 24.74 -3.95 -3.73
CA THR A 642 25.25 -4.04 -2.35
C THR A 642 26.59 -4.78 -2.30
N GLY A 643 27.61 -4.12 -1.74
CA GLY A 643 28.96 -4.68 -1.59
C GLY A 643 29.84 -4.59 -2.85
N SER A 644 29.36 -3.96 -3.93
CA SER A 644 30.13 -3.71 -5.15
C SER A 644 30.83 -2.35 -5.08
N THR A 645 32.11 -2.33 -5.46
CA THR A 645 32.84 -1.09 -5.76
C THR A 645 32.66 -0.71 -7.22
N ILE A 646 32.85 0.57 -7.57
CA ILE A 646 32.94 0.98 -8.98
C ILE A 646 34.32 0.54 -9.51
N PRO A 647 34.41 -0.36 -10.51
CA PRO A 647 35.70 -0.86 -11.00
C PRO A 647 36.47 0.19 -11.80
N SER A 648 37.80 0.15 -11.77
CA SER A 648 38.67 1.04 -12.57
C SER A 648 38.51 0.83 -14.08
N GLU A 649 38.05 -0.35 -14.50
CA GLU A 649 37.73 -0.68 -15.90
C GLU A 649 36.60 0.17 -16.50
N ILE A 650 35.95 1.03 -15.71
CA ILE A 650 35.06 2.08 -16.21
C ILE A 650 35.76 2.98 -17.24
N ASN A 651 37.09 3.15 -17.18
CA ASN A 651 37.86 3.88 -18.19
C ASN A 651 37.84 3.25 -19.59
N ASN A 652 37.55 1.94 -19.71
CA ASN A 652 37.40 1.27 -21.01
C ASN A 652 36.21 1.83 -21.79
N LEU A 653 35.24 2.44 -21.11
CA LEU A 653 34.12 3.16 -21.70
C LEU A 653 34.53 4.59 -22.06
N SER A 654 35.68 4.75 -22.74
CA SER A 654 36.30 6.05 -23.05
C SER A 654 35.41 7.05 -23.81
N LYS A 655 34.31 6.59 -24.44
CA LYS A 655 33.34 7.44 -25.14
C LYS A 655 32.17 7.90 -24.27
N LEU A 656 32.13 7.51 -22.99
CA LEU A 656 31.01 7.78 -22.11
C LEU A 656 30.86 9.29 -21.88
N SER A 657 29.68 9.82 -22.19
CA SER A 657 29.28 11.19 -21.94
C SER A 657 28.27 11.31 -20.80
N HIS A 658 27.55 10.23 -20.49
CA HIS A 658 26.58 10.17 -19.40
C HIS A 658 26.76 8.91 -18.56
N LEU A 659 26.98 9.09 -17.26
CA LEU A 659 27.08 8.03 -16.27
C LEU A 659 26.16 8.31 -15.09
N ASP A 660 25.16 7.45 -14.88
CA ASP A 660 24.26 7.51 -13.74
C ASP A 660 24.30 6.18 -12.98
N LEU A 661 24.86 6.21 -11.77
CA LEU A 661 24.92 5.09 -10.83
C LEU A 661 24.19 5.41 -9.52
N SER A 662 23.29 6.39 -9.52
CA SER A 662 22.60 6.88 -8.32
C SER A 662 21.72 5.81 -7.65
N SER A 663 21.50 5.96 -6.34
CA SER A 663 20.60 5.10 -5.53
C SER A 663 20.82 3.60 -5.77
N SER A 664 22.08 3.17 -5.90
CA SER A 664 22.44 1.82 -6.34
C SER A 664 23.31 1.03 -5.35
N VAL A 665 23.53 1.59 -4.16
CA VAL A 665 24.23 0.95 -3.04
C VAL A 665 25.68 0.55 -3.36
N PHE A 666 26.35 1.30 -4.26
CA PHE A 666 27.79 1.16 -4.47
C PHE A 666 28.59 1.62 -3.23
N SER A 667 29.75 1.00 -3.01
CA SER A 667 30.63 1.29 -1.87
C SER A 667 32.09 1.48 -2.30
N GLY A 668 32.95 1.95 -1.40
CA GLY A 668 34.39 2.07 -1.64
C GLY A 668 34.79 3.40 -2.28
N GLN A 669 36.00 3.48 -2.85
CA GLN A 669 36.47 4.74 -3.43
C GLN A 669 35.94 4.96 -4.86
N ILE A 670 35.59 6.21 -5.21
CA ILE A 670 35.41 6.62 -6.61
C ILE A 670 36.76 6.41 -7.31
N PRO A 671 36.85 5.51 -8.30
CA PRO A 671 38.10 5.26 -8.99
C PRO A 671 38.56 6.53 -9.72
N SER A 672 39.86 6.84 -9.62
CA SER A 672 40.47 7.98 -10.33
C SER A 672 40.29 7.89 -11.84
N GLU A 673 40.06 6.69 -12.35
CA GLU A 673 39.80 6.35 -13.73
C GLU A 673 38.52 6.99 -14.29
N ILE A 674 37.53 7.33 -13.45
CA ILE A 674 36.39 8.16 -13.87
C ILE A 674 36.85 9.54 -14.34
N LEU A 675 37.95 10.07 -13.78
CA LEU A 675 38.54 11.36 -14.17
C LEU A 675 39.20 11.32 -15.55
N GLU A 676 39.53 10.12 -16.05
CA GLU A 676 40.17 9.93 -17.36
C GLU A 676 39.15 9.90 -18.50
N LEU A 677 37.84 9.86 -18.19
CA LEU A 677 36.75 9.92 -19.15
C LEU A 677 36.58 11.34 -19.71
N SER A 678 37.46 11.70 -20.66
CA SER A 678 37.52 13.05 -21.26
C SER A 678 36.25 13.53 -21.98
N HIS A 679 35.28 12.65 -22.22
CA HIS A 679 34.00 12.96 -22.85
C HIS A 679 32.83 13.04 -21.86
N LEU A 680 33.07 12.77 -20.56
CA LEU A 680 32.02 12.72 -19.55
C LEU A 680 31.45 14.12 -19.30
N GLU A 681 30.16 14.29 -19.56
CA GLU A 681 29.44 15.56 -19.37
C GLU A 681 28.50 15.49 -18.15
N TYR A 682 27.91 14.31 -17.88
CA TYR A 682 27.01 14.06 -16.76
C TYR A 682 27.53 12.93 -15.89
N LEU A 683 27.67 13.20 -14.59
CA LEU A 683 27.94 12.18 -13.60
C LEU A 683 27.00 12.33 -12.40
N ASP A 684 26.26 11.26 -12.13
CA ASP A 684 25.43 11.12 -10.93
C ASP A 684 25.83 9.86 -10.15
N LEU A 685 26.36 10.09 -8.95
CA LEU A 685 26.73 9.05 -7.99
C LEU A 685 25.98 9.25 -6.66
N SER A 686 24.86 9.98 -6.66
CA SER A 686 24.10 10.29 -5.46
C SER A 686 23.56 9.04 -4.76
N GLU A 687 23.33 9.13 -3.44
CA GLU A 687 22.73 8.07 -2.63
C GLU A 687 23.49 6.71 -2.68
N ASN A 688 24.83 6.76 -2.73
CA ASN A 688 25.70 5.59 -2.62
C ASN A 688 26.54 5.71 -1.33
N PHE A 689 25.88 5.44 -0.20
CA PHE A 689 26.28 5.77 1.19
C PHE A 689 27.73 5.46 1.62
N ASP A 690 28.47 4.60 0.92
CA ASP A 690 29.86 4.22 1.24
C ASP A 690 30.91 4.71 0.21
N VAL A 691 30.52 5.61 -0.71
CA VAL A 691 31.44 6.13 -1.73
C VAL A 691 32.34 7.24 -1.18
N GLN A 692 33.66 7.07 -1.30
CA GLN A 692 34.70 8.02 -0.89
C GLN A 692 35.44 8.57 -2.13
N GLY A 693 35.61 9.88 -2.31
CA GLY A 693 36.15 10.42 -3.56
C GLY A 693 36.97 11.69 -3.45
N LYS A 694 37.82 11.92 -4.46
CA LYS A 694 38.52 13.18 -4.75
C LYS A 694 37.94 13.83 -6.01
N THR A 695 38.21 15.12 -6.16
CA THR A 695 37.62 16.07 -7.11
C THR A 695 37.60 15.63 -8.58
N LEU A 696 36.46 15.86 -9.25
CA LEU A 696 36.26 15.64 -10.68
C LEU A 696 36.41 16.97 -11.46
N ASN A 697 37.17 16.95 -12.56
CA ASN A 697 37.35 18.10 -13.44
C ASN A 697 36.62 17.83 -14.77
N GLN A 698 36.03 18.87 -15.39
CA GLN A 698 35.43 18.88 -16.73
C GLN A 698 33.98 18.35 -16.90
N LEU A 699 33.13 18.44 -15.89
CA LEU A 699 31.71 18.05 -16.00
C LEU A 699 30.79 19.23 -16.36
N GLY A 700 29.71 18.92 -17.08
CA GLY A 700 28.57 19.80 -17.34
C GLY A 700 27.51 19.73 -16.23
N ALA A 701 27.34 18.57 -15.59
CA ALA A 701 26.57 18.42 -14.36
C ALA A 701 27.19 17.36 -13.46
N LEU A 702 27.23 17.67 -12.17
CA LEU A 702 27.78 16.80 -11.13
C LEU A 702 26.83 16.72 -9.94
N ASP A 703 26.33 15.52 -9.66
CA ASP A 703 25.62 15.22 -8.42
C ASP A 703 26.36 14.13 -7.61
N LEU A 704 26.81 14.51 -6.42
CA LEU A 704 27.41 13.65 -5.41
C LEU A 704 26.65 13.72 -4.09
N SER A 705 25.37 14.07 -4.12
CA SER A 705 24.53 14.23 -2.94
C SER A 705 24.34 12.94 -2.13
N TYR A 706 24.12 13.10 -0.83
CA TYR A 706 23.83 12.00 0.10
C TYR A 706 24.87 10.87 0.06
N ASN A 707 26.14 11.26 0.04
CA ASN A 707 27.29 10.37 0.16
C ASN A 707 28.04 10.65 1.48
N ASN A 708 29.13 9.92 1.74
CA ASN A 708 29.95 10.10 2.94
C ASN A 708 31.23 10.94 2.66
N LEU A 709 31.20 11.85 1.68
CA LEU A 709 32.37 12.63 1.25
C LEU A 709 32.75 13.66 2.30
N SER A 710 34.06 13.84 2.55
CA SER A 710 34.56 14.73 3.61
C SER A 710 35.80 15.52 3.18
N GLY A 711 36.17 16.52 4.00
CA GLY A 711 37.27 17.44 3.75
C GLY A 711 36.84 18.77 3.15
N ALA A 712 37.80 19.63 2.84
CA ALA A 712 37.52 20.96 2.29
C ALA A 712 37.04 20.91 0.84
N LEU A 713 36.11 21.81 0.48
CA LEU A 713 35.72 21.99 -0.91
C LEU A 713 36.96 22.41 -1.76
N PRO A 714 37.28 21.68 -2.82
CA PRO A 714 38.44 21.94 -3.66
C PRO A 714 38.30 23.27 -4.42
N PRO A 715 39.36 24.10 -4.51
CA PRO A 715 39.33 25.36 -5.24
C PRO A 715 38.96 25.24 -6.73
N CYS A 716 39.15 24.07 -7.34
CA CYS A 716 38.83 23.85 -8.74
C CYS A 716 37.32 23.73 -9.06
N PHE A 717 36.43 23.55 -8.07
CA PHE A 717 34.97 23.56 -8.34
C PHE A 717 34.48 24.88 -8.93
N GLY A 718 35.14 26.00 -8.60
CA GLY A 718 34.83 27.30 -9.20
C GLY A 718 35.64 27.64 -10.47
N ASN A 719 36.77 26.96 -10.70
CA ASN A 719 37.77 27.35 -11.70
C ASN A 719 37.83 26.43 -12.94
N SER A 720 37.31 25.20 -12.87
CA SER A 720 37.66 24.11 -13.82
C SER A 720 36.60 23.70 -14.86
N SER A 721 35.42 24.33 -14.93
CA SER A 721 34.46 23.99 -16.00
C SER A 721 33.62 25.20 -16.42
N TYR A 722 33.94 25.75 -17.59
CA TYR A 722 33.13 26.75 -18.30
C TYR A 722 31.74 26.20 -18.70
N ASN A 723 31.54 24.89 -18.59
CA ASN A 723 30.33 24.17 -18.97
C ASN A 723 29.50 23.69 -17.77
N LEU A 724 29.93 23.90 -16.51
CA LEU A 724 29.16 23.40 -15.36
C LEU A 724 27.85 24.17 -15.22
N VAL A 725 26.76 23.42 -15.24
CA VAL A 725 25.37 23.89 -15.16
C VAL A 725 24.76 23.55 -13.80
N LEU A 726 25.17 22.44 -13.19
CA LEU A 726 24.64 21.94 -11.93
C LEU A 726 25.73 21.39 -11.01
N LEU A 727 25.66 21.76 -9.72
CA LEU A 727 26.51 21.23 -8.66
C LEU A 727 25.67 20.82 -7.44
N GLY A 728 25.42 19.52 -7.29
CA GLY A 728 24.75 18.91 -6.13
C GLY A 728 25.74 18.22 -5.19
N LEU A 729 25.94 18.76 -3.99
CA LEU A 729 26.83 18.20 -2.95
C LEU A 729 26.13 18.08 -1.59
N GLN A 730 24.81 18.19 -1.56
CA GLN A 730 24.01 18.18 -0.33
C GLN A 730 24.18 16.87 0.46
N GLY A 731 24.06 16.93 1.78
CA GLY A 731 24.03 15.73 2.63
C GLY A 731 25.35 14.95 2.68
N ASN A 732 26.47 15.66 2.74
CA ASN A 732 27.82 15.11 2.87
C ASN A 732 28.51 15.60 4.17
N ASN A 733 29.80 15.31 4.33
CA ASN A 733 30.65 15.71 5.45
C ASN A 733 31.71 16.78 5.08
N PHE A 734 31.48 17.60 4.05
CA PHE A 734 32.44 18.65 3.65
C PHE A 734 32.60 19.71 4.74
N ASP A 735 33.83 20.15 4.99
CA ASP A 735 34.18 21.15 6.01
C ASP A 735 35.01 22.30 5.43
N GLY A 736 35.48 23.22 6.30
CA GLY A 736 36.23 24.40 5.86
C GLY A 736 35.38 25.44 5.13
N SER A 737 36.02 26.39 4.46
CA SER A 737 35.35 27.49 3.76
C SER A 737 35.00 27.16 2.33
N ILE A 738 33.89 27.74 1.82
CA ILE A 738 33.59 27.73 0.39
C ILE A 738 34.68 28.54 -0.35
N PRO A 739 35.41 27.97 -1.32
CA PRO A 739 36.52 28.64 -1.99
C PRO A 739 36.10 29.89 -2.78
N GLU A 740 36.96 30.91 -2.85
CA GLU A 740 36.72 32.18 -3.57
C GLU A 740 36.92 32.06 -5.09
N THR A 741 36.69 30.88 -5.65
CA THR A 741 37.18 30.50 -6.98
C THR A 741 36.12 30.47 -8.09
N PHE A 742 34.90 30.97 -7.87
CA PHE A 742 33.87 31.09 -8.93
C PHE A 742 34.22 32.21 -9.94
N VAL A 743 35.28 32.01 -10.72
CA VAL A 743 35.88 33.07 -11.55
C VAL A 743 35.02 33.39 -12.78
N THR A 744 34.38 32.40 -13.41
CA THR A 744 33.46 32.60 -14.55
C THR A 744 32.52 31.39 -14.71
N GLY A 745 31.33 31.44 -14.08
CA GLY A 745 30.30 30.41 -14.22
C GLY A 745 29.04 30.91 -14.93
N PRO A 746 29.11 31.39 -16.19
CA PRO A 746 27.95 31.95 -16.89
C PRO A 746 26.83 30.94 -17.12
N ASN A 747 27.11 29.64 -17.07
CA ASN A 747 26.13 28.58 -17.32
C ASN A 747 25.62 27.90 -16.04
N LEU A 748 26.20 28.21 -14.87
CA LEU A 748 25.86 27.57 -13.61
C LEU A 748 24.50 28.06 -13.12
N LYS A 749 23.52 27.15 -13.08
CA LYS A 749 22.13 27.45 -12.72
C LYS A 749 21.74 26.96 -11.33
N MET A 750 22.38 25.90 -10.83
CA MET A 750 22.01 25.26 -9.57
C MET A 750 23.25 24.93 -8.74
N ILE A 751 23.24 25.36 -7.48
CA ILE A 751 24.21 24.99 -6.46
C ILE A 751 23.45 24.54 -5.21
N ASP A 752 23.67 23.30 -4.76
CA ASP A 752 23.23 22.83 -3.45
C ASP A 752 24.39 22.26 -2.65
N LEU A 753 24.74 22.97 -1.58
CA LEU A 753 25.79 22.60 -0.60
C LEU A 753 25.18 22.32 0.78
N SER A 754 23.87 22.13 0.88
CA SER A 754 23.18 22.02 2.16
C SER A 754 23.53 20.75 2.94
N HIS A 755 23.26 20.73 4.24
CA HIS A 755 23.56 19.58 5.11
C HIS A 755 25.02 19.13 5.03
N ASN A 756 25.94 20.06 5.29
CA ASN A 756 27.38 19.83 5.37
C ASN A 756 27.95 20.52 6.64
N LYS A 757 29.28 20.59 6.79
CA LYS A 757 30.00 21.24 7.90
C LYS A 757 30.75 22.50 7.45
N LEU A 758 30.30 23.15 6.38
CA LEU A 758 30.96 24.31 5.78
C LEU A 758 30.90 25.53 6.73
N GLN A 759 31.97 26.30 6.79
CA GLN A 759 32.16 27.42 7.69
C GLN A 759 32.71 28.66 6.95
N GLY A 760 32.94 29.77 7.66
CA GLY A 760 33.46 31.00 7.06
C GLY A 760 32.38 31.83 6.35
N LYS A 761 32.80 32.63 5.35
CA LYS A 761 31.95 33.58 4.61
C LYS A 761 31.52 33.04 3.26
N ILE A 762 30.44 33.58 2.71
CA ILE A 762 30.04 33.30 1.32
C ILE A 762 31.02 34.02 0.38
N PRO A 763 31.63 33.34 -0.60
CA PRO A 763 32.58 33.95 -1.53
C PRO A 763 31.86 34.92 -2.47
N LYS A 764 32.37 36.16 -2.55
CA LYS A 764 31.80 37.20 -3.42
C LYS A 764 31.86 36.87 -4.90
N SER A 765 32.73 35.95 -5.30
CA SER A 765 32.83 35.47 -6.67
C SER A 765 31.55 34.78 -7.17
N LEU A 766 30.65 34.32 -6.29
CA LEU A 766 29.31 33.86 -6.69
C LEU A 766 28.48 34.92 -7.42
N ALA A 767 28.78 36.21 -7.25
CA ALA A 767 28.14 37.28 -8.02
C ALA A 767 28.42 37.19 -9.53
N ASN A 768 29.45 36.43 -9.94
CA ASN A 768 29.79 36.20 -11.34
C ASN A 768 28.91 35.13 -12.00
N CYS A 769 28.15 34.33 -11.24
CA CYS A 769 27.27 33.27 -11.73
C CYS A 769 25.92 33.85 -12.20
N THR A 770 25.93 34.63 -13.28
CA THR A 770 24.77 35.40 -13.75
C THR A 770 23.54 34.58 -14.14
N SER A 771 23.70 33.29 -14.47
CA SER A 771 22.60 32.37 -14.76
C SER A 771 22.10 31.58 -13.54
N LEU A 772 22.61 31.86 -12.33
CA LEU A 772 22.25 31.11 -11.13
C LEU A 772 20.78 31.31 -10.78
N GLU A 773 20.02 30.22 -10.75
CA GLU A 773 18.59 30.18 -10.44
C GLU A 773 18.33 29.68 -9.01
N PHE A 774 19.13 28.72 -8.54
CA PHE A 774 18.94 28.04 -7.26
C PHE A 774 20.26 28.01 -6.46
N LEU A 775 20.24 28.57 -5.24
CA LEU A 775 21.34 28.53 -4.30
C LEU A 775 20.86 28.05 -2.94
N ASN A 776 21.31 26.86 -2.53
CA ASN A 776 21.03 26.30 -1.21
C ASN A 776 22.32 26.05 -0.43
N LEU A 777 22.46 26.78 0.68
CA LEU A 777 23.57 26.68 1.63
C LEU A 777 23.07 26.28 3.05
N GLY A 778 21.83 25.81 3.16
CA GLY A 778 21.18 25.54 4.44
C GLY A 778 21.88 24.45 5.26
N TYR A 779 21.65 24.41 6.57
CA TYR A 779 22.19 23.38 7.47
C TYR A 779 23.72 23.22 7.37
N ASN A 780 24.42 24.33 7.61
CA ASN A 780 25.88 24.42 7.64
C ASN A 780 26.34 25.23 8.88
N GLN A 781 27.60 25.62 8.94
CA GLN A 781 28.20 26.43 10.03
C GLN A 781 28.70 27.80 9.52
N ILE A 782 28.12 28.30 8.43
CA ILE A 782 28.54 29.55 7.77
C ILE A 782 28.27 30.72 8.70
N THR A 783 29.28 31.58 8.85
CA THR A 783 29.22 32.78 9.70
C THR A 783 29.53 33.99 8.84
N ASP A 784 28.48 34.71 8.44
CA ASP A 784 28.57 35.90 7.59
C ASP A 784 27.40 36.86 7.87
N ILE A 785 27.37 38.00 7.19
CA ILE A 785 26.19 38.87 7.14
C ILE A 785 25.28 38.51 5.96
N PHE A 786 24.10 39.15 5.87
CA PHE A 786 23.21 38.94 4.73
C PHE A 786 23.91 39.31 3.41
N PRO A 787 23.97 38.40 2.42
CA PRO A 787 24.73 38.59 1.19
C PRO A 787 23.99 39.49 0.18
N SER A 788 23.82 40.77 0.53
CA SER A 788 23.15 41.78 -0.32
C SER A 788 23.77 41.93 -1.72
N TRP A 789 25.04 41.56 -1.88
CA TRP A 789 25.69 41.57 -3.20
C TRP A 789 25.14 40.51 -4.16
N LEU A 790 24.40 39.49 -3.70
CA LEU A 790 23.70 38.53 -4.57
C LEU A 790 22.49 39.15 -5.28
N GLU A 791 22.03 40.33 -4.86
CA GLU A 791 20.91 41.07 -5.46
C GLU A 791 21.10 41.37 -6.95
N ILE A 792 22.35 41.35 -7.42
CA ILE A 792 22.71 41.62 -8.81
C ILE A 792 22.43 40.44 -9.75
N LEU A 793 22.19 39.25 -9.21
CA LEU A 793 21.96 38.04 -10.01
C LEU A 793 20.58 38.09 -10.67
N PRO A 794 20.50 38.15 -12.02
CA PRO A 794 19.25 38.40 -12.73
C PRO A 794 18.31 37.19 -12.77
N GLU A 795 18.85 35.97 -12.61
CA GLU A 795 18.10 34.72 -12.75
C GLU A 795 17.76 34.05 -11.42
N LEU A 796 18.20 34.59 -10.28
CA LEU A 796 18.05 33.93 -8.98
C LEU A 796 16.58 33.86 -8.55
N LYS A 797 16.06 32.64 -8.42
CA LYS A 797 14.69 32.31 -8.02
C LYS A 797 14.60 31.79 -6.59
N VAL A 798 15.60 31.04 -6.13
CA VAL A 798 15.58 30.38 -4.81
C VAL A 798 16.88 30.65 -4.06
N LEU A 799 16.76 31.19 -2.84
CA LEU A 799 17.87 31.44 -1.93
C LEU A 799 17.59 30.83 -0.55
N ILE A 800 18.34 29.80 -0.18
CA ILE A 800 18.16 29.07 1.09
C ILE A 800 19.45 29.18 1.91
N LEU A 801 19.35 29.83 3.08
CA LEU A 801 20.44 30.05 4.03
C LEU A 801 20.10 29.52 5.44
N THR A 802 19.02 28.74 5.57
CA THR A 802 18.49 28.25 6.85
C THR A 802 19.54 27.54 7.70
N SER A 803 19.39 27.56 9.03
CA SER A 803 20.18 26.74 9.95
C SER A 803 21.70 26.96 9.77
N ASN A 804 22.14 28.20 9.95
CA ASN A 804 23.52 28.65 9.87
C ASN A 804 23.82 29.65 11.02
N ARG A 805 24.91 30.42 10.92
CA ARG A 805 25.27 31.48 11.89
C ARG A 805 25.30 32.86 11.24
N PHE A 806 24.45 33.11 10.25
CA PHE A 806 24.37 34.44 9.64
C PHE A 806 23.87 35.48 10.64
N HIS A 807 24.47 36.66 10.67
CA HIS A 807 24.22 37.65 11.72
C HIS A 807 24.17 39.10 11.21
N GLY A 808 23.84 40.03 12.11
CA GLY A 808 23.76 41.46 11.80
C GLY A 808 22.43 41.88 11.21
N VAL A 809 22.33 43.17 10.86
CA VAL A 809 21.11 43.77 10.31
C VAL A 809 21.03 43.54 8.81
N ILE A 810 19.86 43.11 8.32
CA ILE A 810 19.58 43.07 6.88
C ILE A 810 19.36 44.52 6.41
N THR A 811 20.42 45.13 5.89
CA THR A 811 20.38 46.52 5.41
C THR A 811 19.58 46.63 4.12
N ASP A 812 18.88 47.75 3.97
CA ASP A 812 18.10 48.09 2.79
C ASP A 812 18.82 47.82 1.46
N PRO A 813 18.08 47.42 0.40
CA PRO A 813 18.65 47.18 -0.91
C PRO A 813 19.25 48.48 -1.46
N LYS A 814 20.36 48.38 -2.18
CA LYS A 814 21.08 49.55 -2.72
C LYS A 814 20.43 50.15 -3.97
N ARG A 815 19.44 49.47 -4.56
CA ARG A 815 18.72 49.84 -5.80
C ARG A 815 17.28 49.31 -5.76
N ASP A 816 16.39 49.92 -6.54
CA ASP A 816 14.94 49.72 -6.44
C ASP A 816 14.38 48.43 -7.08
N PHE A 817 15.20 47.62 -7.79
CA PHE A 817 14.75 46.44 -8.56
C PHE A 817 15.59 45.17 -8.30
N ASN A 818 15.90 44.91 -7.04
CA ASN A 818 16.87 43.89 -6.62
C ASN A 818 16.20 42.57 -6.26
N PHE A 819 16.80 41.43 -6.67
CA PHE A 819 16.16 40.09 -6.62
C PHE A 819 14.85 40.00 -7.42
N SER A 820 14.83 40.52 -8.64
CA SER A 820 13.61 40.65 -9.46
C SER A 820 12.89 39.33 -9.76
N LYS A 821 13.63 38.22 -9.89
CA LYS A 821 13.13 36.87 -10.14
C LYS A 821 12.98 35.99 -8.90
N LEU A 822 13.32 36.49 -7.71
CA LEU A 822 13.28 35.70 -6.49
C LEU A 822 11.84 35.32 -6.15
N GLN A 823 11.64 34.03 -5.89
CA GLN A 823 10.36 33.41 -5.56
C GLN A 823 10.39 32.80 -4.16
N ILE A 824 11.54 32.25 -3.75
CA ILE A 824 11.71 31.59 -2.45
C ILE A 824 12.92 32.14 -1.72
N ILE A 825 12.73 32.57 -0.48
CA ILE A 825 13.81 32.93 0.44
C ILE A 825 13.61 32.26 1.80
N HIS A 826 14.60 31.50 2.24
CA HIS A 826 14.54 30.75 3.50
C HIS A 826 15.75 31.08 4.37
N LEU A 827 15.56 31.91 5.38
CA LEU A 827 16.60 32.43 6.27
C LEU A 827 16.48 31.92 7.71
N SER A 828 15.60 30.93 7.96
CA SER A 828 15.25 30.55 9.32
C SER A 828 16.44 30.02 10.12
N HIS A 829 16.34 30.02 11.44
CA HIS A 829 17.36 29.47 12.35
C HIS A 829 18.77 30.06 12.10
N ASN A 830 18.87 31.37 12.23
CA ASN A 830 20.11 32.14 12.11
C ASN A 830 20.21 33.17 13.25
N LEU A 831 21.11 34.15 13.13
CA LEU A 831 21.37 35.19 14.13
C LEU A 831 21.12 36.61 13.57
N PHE A 832 20.30 36.75 12.51
CA PHE A 832 19.95 38.07 11.98
C PHE A 832 19.20 38.89 13.02
N MET A 833 19.44 40.21 13.04
CA MET A 833 18.90 41.12 14.05
C MET A 833 18.38 42.42 13.45
N GLY A 834 17.69 43.24 14.24
CA GLY A 834 17.08 44.50 13.79
C GLY A 834 15.67 44.32 13.26
N GLU A 835 15.13 45.34 12.59
CA GLU A 835 13.78 45.28 12.00
C GLU A 835 13.73 44.39 10.75
N LEU A 836 12.52 43.91 10.43
CA LEU A 836 12.28 43.13 9.23
C LEU A 836 12.57 43.96 7.95
N PRO A 837 13.09 43.34 6.87
CA PRO A 837 13.58 44.02 5.67
C PRO A 837 12.45 44.59 4.78
N SER A 838 11.75 45.60 5.28
CA SER A 838 10.52 46.15 4.69
C SER A 838 10.66 46.63 3.24
N LYS A 839 11.84 47.13 2.85
CA LYS A 839 12.16 47.56 1.48
C LYS A 839 12.38 46.39 0.52
N TYR A 840 12.89 45.25 0.97
CA TYR A 840 13.01 44.06 0.10
C TYR A 840 11.64 43.48 -0.27
N PHE A 841 10.66 43.52 0.65
CA PHE A 841 9.28 43.13 0.33
C PHE A 841 8.67 43.98 -0.81
N HIS A 842 9.13 45.23 -0.97
CA HIS A 842 8.76 46.05 -2.13
C HIS A 842 9.49 45.64 -3.43
N CYS A 843 10.66 45.00 -3.35
CA CYS A 843 11.46 44.67 -4.53
C CYS A 843 11.16 43.28 -5.11
N TRP A 844 10.60 42.35 -4.32
CA TRP A 844 10.33 40.95 -4.73
C TRP A 844 9.12 40.81 -5.68
N ASN A 845 9.25 41.36 -6.89
CA ASN A 845 8.16 41.45 -7.85
C ASN A 845 7.61 40.10 -8.31
N SER A 846 8.47 39.08 -8.45
CA SER A 846 8.03 37.72 -8.82
C SER A 846 7.18 37.04 -7.74
N MET A 847 7.26 37.49 -6.49
CA MET A 847 6.37 37.03 -5.41
C MET A 847 5.03 37.79 -5.36
N LYS A 848 4.79 38.77 -6.24
CA LYS A 848 3.54 39.57 -6.29
C LYS A 848 2.57 39.12 -7.38
N LEU A 849 3.06 38.46 -8.43
CA LEU A 849 2.29 38.05 -9.61
C LEU A 849 2.04 36.53 -9.60
N VAL A 850 0.80 36.10 -9.90
CA VAL A 850 0.47 34.69 -10.15
C VAL A 850 -0.18 34.63 -11.52
N ASN A 851 0.58 34.27 -12.57
CA ASN A 851 0.05 34.10 -13.93
C ASN A 851 0.40 32.71 -14.48
N GLY A 852 -0.56 32.08 -15.17
CA GLY A 852 -0.37 30.88 -16.01
C GLY A 852 -1.25 29.70 -15.62
N SER A 853 -1.91 29.08 -16.61
CA SER A 853 -2.78 27.89 -16.49
C SER A 853 -2.02 26.56 -16.42
N GLU A 854 -0.72 26.52 -16.71
CA GLU A 854 0.08 25.28 -16.75
C GLU A 854 1.02 25.13 -15.54
N LEU A 855 1.18 23.91 -15.02
CA LEU A 855 2.11 23.57 -13.92
C LEU A 855 3.46 23.19 -14.52
N THR A 856 4.44 24.09 -14.42
CA THR A 856 5.84 23.84 -14.80
C THR A 856 6.72 23.79 -13.55
N TYR A 857 7.76 22.96 -13.55
CA TYR A 857 8.70 22.82 -12.44
C TYR A 857 10.04 23.49 -12.76
N MET A 858 10.77 23.90 -11.72
CA MET A 858 12.16 24.31 -11.84
C MET A 858 13.01 23.06 -12.05
N GLU A 859 13.52 22.90 -13.26
CA GLU A 859 14.37 21.79 -13.65
C GLU A 859 15.38 22.23 -14.69
N ASN A 860 16.43 21.43 -14.85
CA ASN A 860 17.47 21.67 -15.83
C ASN A 860 17.58 20.47 -16.77
N THR A 861 17.32 20.70 -18.05
CA THR A 861 17.43 19.70 -19.11
C THR A 861 18.83 19.78 -19.70
N LEU A 862 19.63 18.73 -19.54
CA LEU A 862 20.98 18.68 -20.09
C LEU A 862 20.94 18.07 -21.49
N TYR A 863 21.36 18.86 -22.49
CA TYR A 863 21.46 18.42 -23.88
C TYR A 863 22.88 17.95 -24.16
N PRO A 864 23.10 16.67 -24.54
CA PRO A 864 24.41 16.23 -25.00
C PRO A 864 24.80 17.03 -26.24
N SER A 865 26.04 17.50 -26.29
CA SER A 865 26.55 18.36 -27.36
C SER A 865 26.60 17.71 -28.76
N SER A 866 26.19 16.44 -28.91
CA SER A 866 26.18 15.70 -30.18
C SER A 866 24.84 15.03 -30.55
N PHE A 867 24.18 15.64 -31.54
CA PHE A 867 23.24 15.09 -32.54
C PHE A 867 21.78 14.69 -32.18
N PHE A 868 20.91 15.15 -33.09
CA PHE A 868 19.45 15.00 -33.28
C PHE A 868 18.72 13.88 -32.52
N VAL A 869 17.79 14.31 -31.66
CA VAL A 869 16.99 13.48 -30.76
C VAL A 869 15.75 12.90 -31.48
N SER A 870 15.59 11.58 -31.42
CA SER A 870 14.28 10.92 -31.63
C SER A 870 13.50 10.84 -30.31
N ALA A 871 12.20 11.08 -30.37
CA ALA A 871 11.27 11.36 -29.28
C ALA A 871 10.96 10.21 -28.27
N TYR A 872 11.92 9.33 -27.95
CA TYR A 872 11.64 8.12 -27.13
C TYR A 872 12.65 7.83 -26.00
N PHE A 873 13.57 8.75 -25.69
CA PHE A 873 14.39 8.65 -24.48
C PHE A 873 14.31 9.98 -23.73
N ASP A 874 13.91 9.91 -22.46
CA ASP A 874 13.84 11.05 -21.55
C ASP A 874 15.19 11.78 -21.51
N PHE A 875 15.12 13.09 -21.69
CA PHE A 875 16.24 13.97 -21.41
C PHE A 875 16.58 13.84 -19.92
N ALA A 876 17.87 13.83 -19.56
CA ALA A 876 18.25 13.94 -18.16
C ALA A 876 17.79 15.32 -17.64
N SER A 877 16.64 15.35 -16.97
CA SER A 877 16.07 16.52 -16.32
C SER A 877 16.36 16.44 -14.82
N TYR A 878 17.20 17.33 -14.32
CA TYR A 878 17.40 17.44 -12.88
C TYR A 878 16.39 18.43 -12.31
N ALA A 879 15.47 17.97 -11.46
CA ALA A 879 14.49 18.84 -10.81
C ALA A 879 15.08 19.44 -9.53
N TYR A 880 14.86 20.73 -9.29
CA TYR A 880 15.29 21.36 -8.06
C TYR A 880 14.41 20.87 -6.90
N ALA A 881 15.03 20.59 -5.77
CA ALA A 881 14.38 20.10 -4.56
C ALA A 881 14.94 20.84 -3.35
N PHE A 882 14.14 20.95 -2.28
CA PHE A 882 14.59 21.51 -1.01
C PHE A 882 13.68 21.11 0.13
N VAL A 883 14.14 21.37 1.35
CA VAL A 883 13.38 21.16 2.57
C VAL A 883 13.09 22.50 3.23
N MET A 884 11.86 22.69 3.70
CA MET A 884 11.41 23.91 4.36
C MET A 884 10.51 23.60 5.53
N ASN A 885 10.66 24.34 6.61
CA ASN A 885 9.77 24.24 7.77
C ASN A 885 8.54 25.12 7.55
N ASN A 886 7.37 24.56 7.87
CA ASN A 886 6.12 25.27 7.93
C ASN A 886 5.36 24.84 9.19
N ARG A 887 5.16 25.75 10.14
CA ARG A 887 4.48 25.54 11.42
C ARG A 887 5.02 24.34 12.18
N ASP A 888 6.34 24.30 12.34
CA ASP A 888 7.09 23.22 13.00
C ASP A 888 7.01 21.84 12.28
N ILE A 889 6.55 21.80 11.03
CA ILE A 889 6.56 20.61 10.17
C ILE A 889 7.60 20.80 9.06
N GLU A 890 8.55 19.87 8.98
CA GLU A 890 9.55 19.82 7.92
C GLU A 890 8.92 19.23 6.64
N LEU A 891 8.81 20.04 5.59
CA LEU A 891 8.22 19.66 4.30
C LEU A 891 9.32 19.51 3.26
N ALA A 892 9.46 18.31 2.69
CA ALA A 892 10.35 18.03 1.57
C ALA A 892 9.66 18.27 0.22
N TYR A 893 10.16 19.22 -0.55
CA TYR A 893 9.70 19.51 -1.91
C TYR A 893 10.59 18.77 -2.91
N GLY A 894 10.15 17.60 -3.38
CA GLY A 894 10.91 16.79 -4.34
C GLY A 894 10.99 17.39 -5.76
N LYS A 895 10.12 18.35 -6.10
CA LYS A 895 10.21 19.20 -7.30
C LYS A 895 9.65 20.59 -6.99
N ILE A 896 10.43 21.64 -7.21
CA ILE A 896 9.98 23.02 -6.97
C ILE A 896 9.13 23.49 -8.15
N SER A 897 7.88 23.89 -7.88
CA SER A 897 7.04 24.52 -8.91
C SER A 897 7.56 25.93 -9.25
N ASN A 898 7.56 26.32 -10.53
CA ASN A 898 7.85 27.71 -10.93
C ASN A 898 6.85 28.74 -10.39
N LYS A 899 5.76 28.29 -9.76
CA LYS A 899 4.75 29.11 -9.08
C LYS A 899 4.93 29.16 -7.57
N LEU A 900 5.83 28.35 -7.01
CA LEU A 900 6.02 28.28 -5.57
C LEU A 900 6.71 29.55 -5.09
N THR A 901 6.05 30.28 -4.20
CA THR A 901 6.61 31.46 -3.54
C THR A 901 6.55 31.28 -2.04
N GLY A 902 7.65 31.53 -1.32
CA GLY A 902 7.72 31.28 0.12
C GLY A 902 8.78 32.13 0.81
N ILE A 903 8.47 32.58 2.02
CA ILE A 903 9.36 33.39 2.87
C ILE A 903 9.37 32.76 4.26
N SER A 904 10.55 32.40 4.74
CA SER A 904 10.70 31.91 6.11
C SER A 904 11.85 32.63 6.80
N LEU A 905 11.52 33.35 7.87
CA LEU A 905 12.44 34.19 8.65
C LEU A 905 12.51 33.76 10.12
N SER A 906 11.74 32.73 10.50
CA SER A 906 11.62 32.18 11.86
C SER A 906 12.96 31.78 12.49
N GLY A 907 13.05 31.77 13.82
CA GLY A 907 14.30 31.39 14.51
C GLY A 907 15.48 32.37 14.33
N ASN A 908 15.21 33.65 14.03
CA ASN A 908 16.19 34.75 14.04
C ASN A 908 15.95 35.70 15.25
N LYS A 909 16.75 36.76 15.36
CA LYS A 909 16.66 37.80 16.42
C LYS A 909 16.07 39.12 15.92
N PHE A 910 15.12 39.06 14.98
CA PHE A 910 14.43 40.25 14.49
C PHE A 910 13.57 40.88 15.61
N THR A 911 13.42 42.21 15.57
CA THR A 911 12.66 43.01 16.55
C THR A 911 11.76 44.01 15.83
N GLY A 912 10.74 44.54 16.49
CA GLY A 912 9.83 45.54 15.90
C GLY A 912 8.57 44.92 15.30
N GLU A 913 7.76 45.75 14.65
CA GLU A 913 6.49 45.33 14.06
C GLU A 913 6.66 44.68 12.69
N ILE A 914 5.69 43.85 12.29
CA ILE A 914 5.66 43.25 10.95
C ILE A 914 5.32 44.35 9.93
N PRO A 915 6.20 44.66 8.95
CA PRO A 915 5.96 45.74 8.01
C PRO A 915 4.76 45.48 7.10
N ALA A 916 3.90 46.48 6.92
CA ALA A 916 2.74 46.38 6.02
C ALA A 916 3.13 46.00 4.57
N SER A 917 4.37 46.28 4.15
CA SER A 917 4.89 45.90 2.83
C SER A 917 4.90 44.41 2.58
N ILE A 918 4.87 43.55 3.62
CA ILE A 918 4.75 42.11 3.45
C ILE A 918 3.41 41.71 2.83
N SER A 919 2.35 42.48 3.06
CA SER A 919 1.01 42.24 2.50
C SER A 919 0.92 42.46 0.98
N ASN A 920 1.92 43.16 0.41
CA ASN A 920 2.02 43.34 -1.05
C ASN A 920 2.49 42.07 -1.77
N LEU A 921 2.98 41.08 -1.03
CA LEU A 921 3.42 39.80 -1.57
C LEU A 921 2.25 38.82 -1.60
N ARG A 922 2.09 38.10 -2.70
CA ARG A 922 1.10 37.01 -2.84
C ARG A 922 1.70 35.66 -2.49
N ALA A 923 2.66 35.62 -1.56
CA ALA A 923 3.23 34.37 -1.05
C ALA A 923 2.13 33.54 -0.38
N ARG A 924 1.53 32.61 -1.13
CA ARG A 924 0.28 31.95 -0.75
C ARG A 924 0.41 30.84 0.29
N GLN A 925 1.63 30.45 0.66
CA GLN A 925 1.81 29.20 1.40
C GLN A 925 2.62 29.33 2.69
N PHE A 926 3.66 30.15 2.79
CA PHE A 926 4.56 30.17 3.96
C PHE A 926 5.07 31.58 4.25
N VAL A 927 4.59 32.19 5.34
CA VAL A 927 5.17 33.37 6.00
C VAL A 927 5.26 33.01 7.47
N GLU A 928 6.48 32.87 7.98
CA GLU A 928 6.77 32.42 9.36
C GLU A 928 7.90 33.21 10.00
#